data_AF-A0A8D3BJR3-F1
#
_entry.id   AF-A0A8D3BJR3-F1
#
_cell.length_a   1.000
_cell.length_b   1.000
_cell.length_c   1.000
_cell.angle_alpha   90.00
_cell.angle_beta   90.00
_cell.angle_gamma   90.00
#
_symmetry.space_group_name_H-M   'P 1'
#
loop_
_entity.id
_entity.type
_entity.pdbx_description
1 polymer ?
#
loop_
_entity_poly.entity_id
_entity_poly.type
_entity_poly.pdbx_seq_one_letter_code
_entity_poly.pdbx_strand_id
1 'polypeptide(L)'
;MGNRGMEDLIPLINKLQDAFSSIGQSCNLDLPQIAVVGGQSAGKSSVLENFVGRDFLPRGSGIVTRRPLILQLVNSVAEYAEFLHCKGRKFVDFDEVRMEIEAETERLTGSNKGISPIPINLRVYSPNVLNLTLIDLPGMTKVAVGDQPQDIEHQIRDMLLQFITKESCLILAVTPANTDLANSDALKIAKEVDPQGLRTIGVITKLDLMDEGTDARDILENKLLPLRRGYIGVVNRSQKDIDGKKDIRAALAAERKFFLSHPAYRHIAERMGTQHLQKTLNQQLTNHIRDTLPGLRSKLQSQLLSLEKEVEEYKNFRPDDPTRKTKALLQMVQQFGVDFEKCIEGSGDQVDTSNLSGGAKINRIFHERFPFELVKMEFDEKELRKEISYAIKNIHGVRTGLFTPDLAFEAIVKKQIIKLKEPCLKCIDLVIQELINTVRQCTNKVPLHGLLPGCHTRTYTPQRLAHFMYIRFACTTNSAVDIVIRRGWLTINISIMKGGSKDYWFVLTAESLSWYKDEEEKEKKYMLPLDNLKLRDVEKGFMSSKQVFAIFNTEQRNVYKDLRQIELACDTQEDVDSWKASFLRAGVYPEKDQPENEDAMVPSDTVSMDPQLERQVETIRNLVDSYIGIVNKSIRDLMPKTIMHLMINSAKDFIHSELLAYLYSAGDQGSLMEESAEQAQRRDEMLRMYHALKEALVLIGDISTTTVSTPVPPPVDDGWIPKDPPPATRPASAAAPPPSRPLGVRGPASGPPPALNPSPAFGAPPVPSRPGPPPGQAAYAGDPNSGSVPLVPSRPARVPPHIYTIEFYSWGFGVAGEGLFSTV
;
A
#
# COMPACT_ATOMS: atom_id res chain seq x y z
N MET A 1 -53.40 -27.22 20.63
CA MET A 1 -52.62 -26.21 21.36
C MET A 1 -51.33 -26.00 20.59
N GLY A 2 -51.31 -25.09 19.61
CA GLY A 2 -50.25 -25.03 18.60
C GLY A 2 -49.38 -23.79 18.77
N ASN A 3 -48.06 -24.00 18.86
CA ASN A 3 -47.03 -23.30 18.08
C ASN A 3 -47.12 -21.79 17.86
N ARG A 4 -47.70 -20.98 18.75
CA ARG A 4 -47.71 -19.50 18.62
C ARG A 4 -46.30 -18.91 18.40
N GLY A 5 -45.30 -19.38 19.13
CA GLY A 5 -43.91 -18.91 18.96
C GLY A 5 -43.25 -19.28 17.62
N MET A 6 -43.83 -20.21 16.84
CA MET A 6 -43.34 -20.54 15.49
C MET A 6 -43.89 -19.60 14.41
N GLU A 7 -45.08 -19.03 14.63
CA GLU A 7 -45.68 -18.05 13.71
C GLU A 7 -44.91 -16.71 13.75
N ASP A 8 -44.23 -16.42 14.87
CA ASP A 8 -43.44 -15.20 15.10
C ASP A 8 -42.01 -15.25 14.49
N LEU A 9 -41.52 -16.43 14.09
CA LEU A 9 -40.16 -16.60 13.55
C LEU A 9 -39.98 -15.96 12.18
N ILE A 10 -40.99 -15.99 11.33
CA ILE A 10 -40.90 -15.42 9.98
C ILE A 10 -40.96 -13.88 10.03
N PRO A 11 -41.88 -13.26 10.79
CA PRO A 11 -41.82 -11.82 11.07
C PRO A 11 -40.49 -11.37 11.66
N LEU A 12 -39.84 -12.17 12.53
CA LEU A 12 -38.50 -11.87 13.04
C LEU A 12 -37.47 -11.80 11.91
N ILE A 13 -37.39 -12.84 11.07
CA ILE A 13 -36.44 -12.85 9.94
C ILE A 13 -36.69 -11.67 9.02
N ASN A 14 -37.94 -11.30 8.77
CA ASN A 14 -38.29 -10.12 7.98
C ASN A 14 -37.82 -8.82 8.65
N LYS A 15 -38.01 -8.66 9.96
CA LYS A 15 -37.46 -7.50 10.70
C LYS A 15 -35.94 -7.44 10.63
N LEU A 16 -35.26 -8.59 10.73
CA LEU A 16 -33.81 -8.67 10.57
C LEU A 16 -33.41 -8.28 9.14
N GLN A 17 -34.06 -8.83 8.11
CA GLN A 17 -33.84 -8.46 6.70
C GLN A 17 -33.99 -6.94 6.49
N ASP A 18 -35.00 -6.33 7.10
CA ASP A 18 -35.28 -4.90 6.99
C ASP A 18 -34.22 -4.04 7.69
N ALA A 19 -33.87 -4.39 8.92
CA ALA A 19 -32.81 -3.73 9.67
C ALA A 19 -31.51 -3.71 8.88
N PHE A 20 -31.11 -4.85 8.30
CA PHE A 20 -29.86 -4.96 7.56
C PHE A 20 -29.91 -4.38 6.14
N SER A 21 -31.07 -4.42 5.48
CA SER A 21 -31.24 -3.79 4.15
C SER A 21 -31.10 -2.26 4.22
N SER A 22 -31.37 -1.66 5.37
CA SER A 22 -31.25 -0.20 5.58
C SER A 22 -29.81 0.30 5.72
N ILE A 23 -28.85 -0.60 5.99
CA ILE A 23 -27.45 -0.27 6.32
C ILE A 23 -26.53 -0.38 5.10
N GLY A 24 -27.03 -0.90 3.98
CA GLY A 24 -26.24 -1.10 2.75
C GLY A 24 -25.49 -2.43 2.74
N GLN A 25 -24.82 -2.73 1.61
CA GLN A 25 -24.22 -4.03 1.24
C GLN A 25 -23.13 -4.59 2.19
N SER A 26 -22.84 -3.94 3.31
CA SER A 26 -21.69 -4.25 4.17
C SER A 26 -21.94 -5.39 5.18
N CYS A 27 -23.20 -5.80 5.39
CA CYS A 27 -23.54 -6.99 6.19
C CYS A 27 -24.22 -8.07 5.34
N ASN A 28 -23.44 -8.97 4.75
CA ASN A 28 -23.95 -10.15 4.04
C ASN A 28 -24.39 -11.20 5.07
N LEU A 29 -25.61 -11.05 5.59
CA LEU A 29 -26.19 -12.00 6.54
C LEU A 29 -26.91 -13.12 5.82
N ASP A 30 -26.54 -14.34 6.18
CA ASP A 30 -27.08 -15.57 5.58
C ASP A 30 -28.41 -15.92 6.24
N LEU A 31 -29.42 -15.08 6.03
CA LEU A 31 -30.75 -15.27 6.58
C LEU A 31 -31.44 -16.46 5.90
N PRO A 32 -32.22 -17.27 6.65
CA PRO A 32 -32.88 -18.44 6.08
C PRO A 32 -33.89 -18.06 5.00
N GLN A 33 -33.77 -18.66 3.83
CA GLN A 33 -34.52 -18.31 2.63
C GLN A 33 -34.78 -19.54 1.76
N ILE A 34 -35.77 -19.45 0.86
CA ILE A 34 -36.07 -20.52 -0.10
C ILE A 34 -35.68 -20.05 -1.50
N ALA A 35 -34.70 -20.70 -2.12
CA ALA A 35 -34.31 -20.46 -3.50
C ALA A 35 -35.02 -21.45 -4.45
N VAL A 36 -35.70 -20.93 -5.46
CA VAL A 36 -36.36 -21.74 -6.48
C VAL A 36 -35.41 -21.98 -7.64
N VAL A 37 -35.08 -23.25 -7.87
CA VAL A 37 -34.11 -23.67 -8.90
C VAL A 37 -34.78 -24.64 -9.86
N GLY A 38 -34.53 -24.46 -11.15
CA GLY A 38 -35.15 -25.28 -12.18
C GLY A 38 -34.76 -24.85 -13.58
N GLY A 39 -34.82 -25.78 -14.53
CA GLY A 39 -34.60 -25.48 -15.95
C GLY A 39 -35.58 -24.42 -16.48
N GLN A 40 -35.28 -23.88 -17.65
CA GLN A 40 -36.23 -23.04 -18.37
C GLN A 40 -37.55 -23.80 -18.59
N SER A 41 -38.69 -23.13 -18.42
CA SER A 41 -40.03 -23.72 -18.61
C SER A 41 -40.39 -24.90 -17.67
N ALA A 42 -39.62 -25.13 -16.59
CA ALA A 42 -39.95 -26.12 -15.56
C ALA A 42 -41.19 -25.75 -14.72
N GLY A 43 -41.72 -24.53 -14.86
CA GLY A 43 -42.91 -24.06 -14.13
C GLY A 43 -42.61 -23.32 -12.83
N LYS A 44 -41.38 -22.82 -12.63
CA LYS A 44 -40.99 -22.04 -11.43
C LYS A 44 -41.93 -20.86 -11.15
N SER A 45 -42.11 -19.98 -12.14
CA SER A 45 -42.97 -18.80 -12.03
C SER A 45 -44.42 -19.19 -11.75
N SER A 46 -44.92 -20.26 -12.38
CA SER A 46 -46.28 -20.77 -12.12
C SER A 46 -46.46 -21.27 -10.68
N VAL A 47 -45.45 -21.91 -10.09
CA VAL A 47 -45.49 -22.32 -8.67
C VAL A 47 -45.57 -21.10 -7.75
N LEU A 48 -44.79 -20.06 -8.04
CA LEU A 48 -44.79 -18.81 -7.27
C LEU A 48 -46.11 -18.02 -7.40
N GLU A 49 -46.65 -17.92 -8.62
CA GLU A 49 -47.95 -17.28 -8.86
C GLU A 49 -49.10 -18.03 -8.16
N ASN A 50 -49.03 -19.36 -8.13
CA ASN A 50 -49.98 -20.17 -7.37
C ASN A 50 -49.89 -19.94 -5.85
N PHE A 51 -48.74 -19.47 -5.33
CA PHE A 51 -48.61 -19.08 -3.93
C PHE A 51 -49.27 -17.76 -3.62
N VAL A 52 -49.15 -16.79 -4.53
CA VAL A 52 -49.76 -15.45 -4.37
C VAL A 52 -51.24 -15.47 -4.73
N GLY A 53 -51.66 -16.34 -5.65
CA GLY A 53 -53.01 -16.37 -6.21
C GLY A 53 -53.26 -15.33 -7.30
N ARG A 54 -52.19 -14.69 -7.81
CA ARG A 54 -52.25 -13.63 -8.83
C ARG A 54 -51.16 -13.87 -9.88
N ASP A 55 -51.43 -13.43 -11.11
CA ASP A 55 -50.45 -13.41 -12.19
C ASP A 55 -49.67 -12.10 -12.13
N PHE A 56 -48.40 -12.13 -11.77
CA PHE A 56 -47.58 -10.92 -11.63
C PHE A 56 -46.14 -11.11 -12.12
N LEU A 57 -45.75 -12.34 -12.45
CA LEU A 57 -44.44 -12.59 -13.02
C LEU A 57 -44.50 -12.39 -14.54
N PRO A 58 -43.40 -11.92 -15.17
CA PRO A 58 -43.31 -11.81 -16.61
C PRO A 58 -43.56 -13.18 -17.28
N ARG A 59 -44.05 -13.18 -18.51
CA ARG A 59 -44.23 -14.40 -19.33
C ARG A 59 -43.73 -14.15 -20.75
N GLY A 60 -42.95 -15.09 -21.30
CA GLY A 60 -42.44 -14.96 -22.66
C GLY A 60 -41.60 -16.14 -23.11
N SER A 61 -41.24 -16.16 -24.39
CA SER A 61 -40.29 -17.12 -24.96
C SER A 61 -38.85 -16.71 -24.64
N GLY A 62 -38.04 -17.62 -24.09
CA GLY A 62 -36.65 -17.33 -23.68
C GLY A 62 -36.48 -17.29 -22.16
N ILE A 63 -35.37 -16.71 -21.68
CA ILE A 63 -35.14 -16.49 -20.25
C ILE A 63 -36.05 -15.35 -19.79
N VAL A 64 -37.10 -15.71 -19.06
CA VAL A 64 -38.10 -14.77 -18.57
C VAL A 64 -37.59 -14.03 -17.33
N THR A 65 -37.12 -14.78 -16.32
CA THR A 65 -36.47 -14.24 -15.12
C THR A 65 -34.98 -13.98 -15.43
N ARG A 66 -34.62 -12.72 -15.72
CA ARG A 66 -33.23 -12.30 -16.06
C ARG A 66 -32.44 -11.73 -14.87
N ARG A 67 -33.12 -11.44 -13.77
CA ARG A 67 -32.57 -10.99 -12.49
C ARG A 67 -33.19 -11.81 -11.37
N PRO A 68 -32.47 -12.13 -10.29
CA PRO A 68 -33.06 -12.75 -9.11
C PRO A 68 -34.22 -11.89 -8.57
N LEU A 69 -35.37 -12.50 -8.29
CA LEU A 69 -36.50 -11.81 -7.67
C LEU A 69 -36.66 -12.31 -6.24
N ILE A 70 -36.39 -11.45 -5.27
CA ILE A 70 -36.63 -11.72 -3.85
C ILE A 70 -38.06 -11.31 -3.54
N LEU A 71 -38.93 -12.31 -3.43
CA LEU A 71 -40.35 -12.18 -3.18
C LEU A 71 -40.64 -12.42 -1.70
N GLN A 72 -41.04 -11.36 -1.00
CA GLN A 72 -41.46 -11.39 0.40
C GLN A 72 -43.00 -11.39 0.45
N LEU A 73 -43.58 -12.54 0.77
CA LEU A 73 -45.00 -12.69 1.02
C LEU A 73 -45.30 -12.34 2.48
N VAL A 74 -46.24 -11.44 2.70
CA VAL A 74 -46.65 -10.99 4.03
C VAL A 74 -48.16 -11.17 4.17
N ASN A 75 -48.58 -11.93 5.16
CA ASN A 75 -49.99 -12.06 5.49
C ASN A 75 -50.50 -10.72 6.03
N SER A 76 -51.48 -10.12 5.35
CA SER A 76 -52.07 -8.85 5.73
C SER A 76 -53.54 -8.79 5.33
N VAL A 77 -54.33 -7.96 6.02
CA VAL A 77 -55.74 -7.74 5.67
C VAL A 77 -55.88 -7.04 4.31
N ALA A 78 -54.92 -6.18 3.95
CA ALA A 78 -54.91 -5.46 2.68
C ALA A 78 -54.11 -6.21 1.61
N GLU A 79 -54.61 -6.23 0.38
CA GLU A 79 -53.94 -6.82 -0.78
C GLU A 79 -53.26 -5.73 -1.62
N TYR A 80 -51.92 -5.69 -1.60
CA TYR A 80 -51.12 -4.76 -2.42
C TYR A 80 -49.65 -5.24 -2.48
N ALA A 81 -48.87 -4.67 -3.39
CA ALA A 81 -47.44 -4.90 -3.50
C ALA A 81 -46.61 -3.61 -3.38
N GLU A 82 -45.36 -3.72 -2.96
CA GLU A 82 -44.40 -2.62 -2.86
C GLU A 82 -43.00 -3.08 -3.26
N PHE A 83 -42.31 -2.28 -4.06
CA PHE A 83 -40.92 -2.52 -4.44
C PHE A 83 -39.95 -1.73 -3.58
N LEU A 84 -38.78 -2.30 -3.30
CA LEU A 84 -37.74 -1.58 -2.55
C LEU A 84 -37.21 -0.35 -3.30
N HIS A 85 -37.19 -0.37 -4.64
CA HIS A 85 -36.75 0.77 -5.46
C HIS A 85 -37.85 1.82 -5.69
N CYS A 86 -39.10 1.54 -5.30
CA CYS A 86 -40.23 2.46 -5.37
C CYS A 86 -40.91 2.63 -4.00
N LYS A 87 -40.12 2.90 -2.95
CA LYS A 87 -40.62 3.05 -1.57
C LYS A 87 -41.78 4.04 -1.49
N GLY A 88 -42.87 3.64 -0.83
CA GLY A 88 -44.06 4.45 -0.62
C GLY A 88 -45.12 4.36 -1.72
N ARG A 89 -44.82 3.76 -2.89
CA ARG A 89 -45.82 3.45 -3.92
C ARG A 89 -46.43 2.07 -3.68
N LYS A 90 -47.74 2.03 -3.47
CA LYS A 90 -48.51 0.77 -3.33
C LYS A 90 -49.12 0.38 -4.67
N PHE A 91 -48.78 -0.80 -5.16
CA PHE A 91 -49.33 -1.38 -6.38
C PHE A 91 -50.53 -2.25 -6.01
N VAL A 92 -51.71 -1.89 -6.47
CA VAL A 92 -52.94 -2.68 -6.24
C VAL A 92 -53.26 -3.56 -7.45
N ASP A 93 -52.88 -3.11 -8.64
CA ASP A 93 -52.96 -3.89 -9.87
C ASP A 93 -51.67 -4.71 -10.06
N PHE A 94 -51.80 -6.04 -10.12
CA PHE A 94 -50.67 -6.95 -10.31
C PHE A 94 -50.18 -7.00 -11.77
N ASP A 95 -50.95 -6.50 -12.74
CA ASP A 95 -50.43 -6.28 -14.08
C ASP A 95 -49.44 -5.09 -14.09
N GLU A 96 -49.64 -4.05 -13.26
CA GLU A 96 -48.62 -3.01 -13.05
C GLU A 96 -47.36 -3.56 -12.39
N VAL A 97 -47.51 -4.48 -11.42
CA VAL A 97 -46.36 -5.16 -10.78
C VAL A 97 -45.55 -5.93 -11.84
N ARG A 98 -46.22 -6.63 -12.76
CA ARG A 98 -45.55 -7.34 -13.86
C ARG A 98 -44.77 -6.40 -14.75
N MET A 99 -45.42 -5.32 -15.22
CA MET A 99 -44.78 -4.31 -16.08
C MET A 99 -43.59 -3.64 -15.38
N GLU A 100 -43.70 -3.37 -14.08
CA GLU A 100 -42.61 -2.80 -13.30
C GLU A 100 -41.42 -3.76 -13.18
N ILE A 101 -41.65 -5.07 -12.98
CA ILE A 101 -40.56 -6.07 -12.97
C ILE A 101 -39.83 -6.09 -14.32
N GLU A 102 -40.57 -6.04 -15.43
CA GLU A 102 -40.00 -6.00 -16.78
C GLU A 102 -39.19 -4.72 -16.99
N ALA A 103 -39.77 -3.56 -16.68
CA ALA A 103 -39.12 -2.26 -16.81
C ALA A 103 -37.84 -2.15 -15.96
N GLU A 104 -37.89 -2.57 -14.69
CA GLU A 104 -36.76 -2.56 -13.78
C GLU A 104 -35.67 -3.56 -14.20
N THR A 105 -36.07 -4.68 -14.80
CA THR A 105 -35.12 -5.64 -15.39
C THR A 105 -34.38 -5.04 -16.58
N GLU A 106 -35.12 -4.40 -17.49
CA GLU A 106 -34.56 -3.78 -18.69
C GLU A 106 -33.68 -2.57 -18.37
N ARG A 107 -33.99 -1.83 -17.31
CA ARG A 107 -33.20 -0.68 -16.87
C ARG A 107 -31.72 -1.02 -16.63
N LEU A 108 -31.43 -2.21 -16.08
CA LEU A 108 -30.05 -2.65 -15.81
C LEU A 108 -29.49 -3.61 -16.86
N THR A 109 -30.31 -4.48 -17.43
CA THR A 109 -29.84 -5.52 -18.37
C THR A 109 -29.91 -5.10 -19.83
N GLY A 110 -30.59 -3.98 -20.14
CA GLY A 110 -30.93 -3.57 -21.49
C GLY A 110 -31.92 -4.52 -22.17
N SER A 111 -32.17 -4.26 -23.45
CA SER A 111 -33.07 -5.09 -24.28
C SER A 111 -32.41 -6.37 -24.82
N ASN A 112 -31.08 -6.51 -24.69
CA ASN A 112 -30.27 -7.57 -25.32
C ASN A 112 -30.29 -8.92 -24.56
N LYS A 113 -31.38 -9.25 -23.86
CA LYS A 113 -31.56 -10.53 -23.12
C LYS A 113 -30.43 -10.89 -22.13
N GLY A 114 -29.64 -9.91 -21.68
CA GLY A 114 -28.61 -10.10 -20.67
C GLY A 114 -29.19 -10.43 -19.29
N ILE A 115 -28.36 -11.00 -18.41
CA ILE A 115 -28.71 -11.28 -17.02
C ILE A 115 -27.91 -10.39 -16.06
N SER A 116 -28.43 -10.18 -14.86
CA SER A 116 -27.69 -9.46 -13.81
C SER A 116 -27.90 -10.13 -12.45
N PRO A 117 -26.84 -10.29 -11.64
CA PRO A 117 -26.94 -10.88 -10.31
C PRO A 117 -27.62 -9.95 -9.28
N ILE A 118 -27.87 -8.68 -9.64
CA ILE A 118 -28.48 -7.70 -8.73
C ILE A 118 -29.98 -8.01 -8.57
N PRO A 119 -30.46 -8.36 -7.36
CA PRO A 119 -31.84 -8.78 -7.16
C PRO A 119 -32.85 -7.62 -7.29
N ILE A 120 -34.10 -7.96 -7.56
CA ILE A 120 -35.27 -7.09 -7.40
C ILE A 120 -35.99 -7.52 -6.12
N ASN A 121 -36.27 -6.58 -5.23
CA ASN A 121 -36.96 -6.84 -3.96
C ASN A 121 -38.43 -6.42 -4.07
N LEU A 122 -39.34 -7.39 -3.93
CA LEU A 122 -40.79 -7.21 -4.03
C LEU A 122 -41.48 -7.75 -2.78
N ARG A 123 -42.26 -6.90 -2.12
CA ARG A 123 -43.16 -7.28 -1.02
C ARG A 123 -44.58 -7.40 -1.55
N VAL A 124 -45.25 -8.50 -1.21
CA VAL A 124 -46.66 -8.71 -1.51
C VAL A 124 -47.40 -8.94 -0.21
N TYR A 125 -48.32 -8.04 0.09
CA TYR A 125 -49.26 -8.11 1.21
C TYR A 125 -50.55 -8.74 0.71
N SER A 126 -51.03 -9.81 1.35
CA SER A 126 -52.30 -10.46 0.98
C SER A 126 -52.86 -11.30 2.14
N PRO A 127 -54.19 -11.41 2.29
CA PRO A 127 -54.77 -12.27 3.33
C PRO A 127 -54.64 -13.76 2.99
N ASN A 128 -54.36 -14.08 1.73
CA ASN A 128 -54.34 -15.45 1.21
C ASN A 128 -52.94 -16.08 1.20
N VAL A 129 -51.91 -15.38 1.66
CA VAL A 129 -50.52 -15.86 1.66
C VAL A 129 -50.03 -16.13 3.07
N LEU A 130 -49.10 -17.07 3.21
CA LEU A 130 -48.31 -17.23 4.43
C LEU A 130 -47.12 -16.28 4.39
N ASN A 131 -46.62 -15.87 5.56
CA ASN A 131 -45.36 -15.15 5.65
C ASN A 131 -44.26 -16.07 5.09
N LEU A 132 -43.65 -15.72 3.96
CA LEU A 132 -42.65 -16.55 3.26
C LEU A 132 -41.73 -15.66 2.43
N THR A 133 -40.43 -15.95 2.44
CA THR A 133 -39.46 -15.29 1.55
C THR A 133 -38.93 -16.30 0.53
N LEU A 134 -39.19 -16.03 -0.74
CA LEU A 134 -38.87 -16.87 -1.88
C LEU A 134 -37.94 -16.11 -2.82
N ILE A 135 -36.96 -16.78 -3.39
CA ILE A 135 -36.06 -16.22 -4.40
C ILE A 135 -36.32 -16.94 -5.71
N ASP A 136 -36.90 -16.25 -6.68
CA ASP A 136 -36.98 -16.75 -8.05
C ASP A 136 -35.64 -16.51 -8.74
N LEU A 137 -35.00 -17.59 -9.18
CA LEU A 137 -33.72 -17.52 -9.87
C LEU A 137 -33.91 -17.80 -11.37
N PRO A 138 -33.06 -17.23 -12.25
CA PRO A 138 -33.10 -17.52 -13.67
C PRO A 138 -33.10 -19.03 -13.97
N GLY A 139 -33.87 -19.43 -14.98
CA GLY A 139 -33.92 -20.82 -15.41
C GLY A 139 -32.66 -21.22 -16.16
N MET A 140 -32.12 -22.41 -15.85
CA MET A 140 -30.96 -22.95 -16.58
C MET A 140 -31.30 -23.20 -18.05
N THR A 141 -30.38 -22.81 -18.94
CA THR A 141 -30.45 -22.99 -20.39
C THR A 141 -29.12 -23.56 -20.89
N LYS A 142 -29.17 -24.60 -21.75
CA LYS A 142 -27.97 -25.29 -22.28
C LYS A 142 -27.42 -24.68 -23.56
N VAL A 143 -28.20 -23.84 -24.23
CA VAL A 143 -27.85 -23.23 -25.51
C VAL A 143 -28.26 -21.77 -25.47
N ALA A 144 -27.35 -20.88 -25.83
CA ALA A 144 -27.62 -19.46 -25.98
C ALA A 144 -28.61 -19.24 -27.14
N VAL A 145 -29.67 -18.45 -26.92
CA VAL A 145 -30.69 -18.15 -27.94
C VAL A 145 -30.78 -16.65 -28.19
N GLY A 146 -30.66 -16.22 -29.44
CA GLY A 146 -30.68 -14.80 -29.83
C GLY A 146 -29.38 -14.10 -29.45
N ASP A 147 -29.48 -12.88 -28.90
CA ASP A 147 -28.33 -12.04 -28.52
C ASP A 147 -27.68 -12.41 -27.18
N GLN A 148 -27.98 -13.60 -26.65
CA GLN A 148 -27.39 -14.08 -25.40
C GLN A 148 -25.91 -14.43 -25.58
N PRO A 149 -25.06 -14.15 -24.59
CA PRO A 149 -23.65 -14.48 -24.67
C PRO A 149 -23.45 -16.01 -24.63
N GLN A 150 -22.39 -16.52 -25.26
CA GLN A 150 -22.14 -17.97 -25.38
C GLN A 150 -21.91 -18.65 -24.03
N ASP A 151 -21.49 -17.90 -23.01
CA ASP A 151 -21.25 -18.34 -21.64
C ASP A 151 -22.47 -18.15 -20.71
N ILE A 152 -23.67 -17.86 -21.25
CA ILE A 152 -24.88 -17.60 -20.46
C ILE A 152 -25.21 -18.73 -19.46
N GLU A 153 -24.95 -19.99 -19.84
CA GLU A 153 -25.13 -21.14 -18.95
C GLU A 153 -24.25 -21.04 -17.69
N HIS A 154 -22.98 -20.68 -17.88
CA HIS A 154 -22.03 -20.52 -16.78
C HIS A 154 -22.41 -19.33 -15.90
N GLN A 155 -22.80 -18.20 -16.50
CA GLN A 155 -23.25 -17.02 -15.75
C GLN A 155 -24.50 -17.30 -14.90
N ILE A 156 -25.49 -18.03 -15.43
CA ILE A 156 -26.68 -18.43 -14.67
C ILE A 156 -26.31 -19.41 -13.57
N ARG A 157 -25.43 -20.37 -13.85
CA ARG A 157 -24.94 -21.33 -12.85
C ARG A 157 -24.22 -20.63 -11.70
N ASP A 158 -23.31 -19.71 -12.01
CA ASP A 158 -22.57 -18.94 -11.01
C ASP A 158 -23.52 -18.09 -10.16
N MET A 159 -24.53 -17.48 -10.80
CA MET A 159 -25.58 -16.75 -10.10
C MET A 159 -26.38 -17.66 -9.16
N LEU A 160 -26.79 -18.85 -9.61
CA LEU A 160 -27.49 -19.83 -8.77
C LEU A 160 -26.63 -20.19 -7.54
N LEU A 161 -25.36 -20.53 -7.77
CA LEU A 161 -24.41 -20.94 -6.73
C LEU A 161 -24.18 -19.86 -5.67
N GLN A 162 -24.26 -18.57 -6.01
CA GLN A 162 -24.20 -17.46 -5.03
C GLN A 162 -25.31 -17.55 -3.97
N PHE A 163 -26.48 -18.07 -4.33
CA PHE A 163 -27.61 -18.23 -3.40
C PHE A 163 -27.63 -19.60 -2.73
N ILE A 164 -27.48 -20.68 -3.51
CA ILE A 164 -27.73 -22.05 -3.01
C ILE A 164 -26.52 -22.69 -2.29
N THR A 165 -25.31 -22.14 -2.41
CA THR A 165 -24.15 -22.61 -1.63
C THR A 165 -24.30 -22.30 -0.15
N LYS A 166 -25.10 -21.29 0.20
CA LYS A 166 -25.36 -20.92 1.60
C LYS A 166 -26.13 -22.03 2.32
N GLU A 167 -25.59 -22.49 3.46
CA GLU A 167 -26.20 -23.58 4.24
C GLU A 167 -27.58 -23.22 4.82
N SER A 168 -27.85 -21.93 5.04
CA SER A 168 -29.15 -21.40 5.48
C SER A 168 -30.19 -21.28 4.36
N CYS A 169 -29.83 -21.61 3.11
CA CYS A 169 -30.75 -21.59 1.98
C CYS A 169 -31.40 -22.96 1.79
N LEU A 170 -32.73 -23.01 1.86
CA LEU A 170 -33.52 -24.14 1.38
C LEU A 170 -33.58 -24.11 -0.15
N ILE A 171 -33.42 -25.26 -0.79
CA ILE A 171 -33.44 -25.39 -2.24
C ILE A 171 -34.78 -26.01 -2.65
N LEU A 172 -35.57 -25.27 -3.43
CA LEU A 172 -36.78 -25.77 -4.06
C LEU A 172 -36.46 -26.23 -5.49
N ALA A 173 -36.22 -27.52 -5.67
CA ALA A 173 -35.80 -28.10 -6.95
C ALA A 173 -37.03 -28.44 -7.81
N VAL A 174 -37.36 -27.56 -8.75
CA VAL A 174 -38.53 -27.68 -9.64
C VAL A 174 -38.16 -28.45 -10.91
N THR A 175 -38.78 -29.61 -11.10
CA THR A 175 -38.56 -30.50 -12.25
C THR A 175 -39.90 -30.86 -12.92
N PRO A 176 -40.01 -30.79 -14.25
CA PRO A 176 -41.23 -31.22 -14.93
C PRO A 176 -41.30 -32.75 -15.05
N ALA A 177 -42.50 -33.32 -14.89
CA ALA A 177 -42.73 -34.77 -14.86
C ALA A 177 -42.54 -35.46 -16.20
N ASN A 178 -42.69 -34.71 -17.30
CA ASN A 178 -42.52 -35.22 -18.66
C ASN A 178 -41.03 -35.32 -19.09
N THR A 179 -40.10 -35.09 -18.17
CA THR A 179 -38.66 -35.27 -18.39
C THR A 179 -38.12 -36.29 -17.41
N ASP A 180 -37.16 -37.11 -17.85
CA ASP A 180 -36.48 -38.06 -16.96
C ASP A 180 -35.78 -37.32 -15.80
N LEU A 181 -36.02 -37.79 -14.57
CA LEU A 181 -35.50 -37.21 -13.34
C LEU A 181 -33.96 -37.18 -13.32
N ALA A 182 -33.31 -38.19 -13.93
CA ALA A 182 -31.85 -38.26 -14.01
C ALA A 182 -31.25 -37.10 -14.83
N ASN A 183 -32.05 -36.48 -15.70
CA ASN A 183 -31.66 -35.34 -16.53
C ASN A 183 -32.05 -33.99 -15.93
N SER A 184 -32.66 -33.96 -14.73
CA SER A 184 -33.05 -32.71 -14.07
C SER A 184 -31.83 -31.87 -13.70
N ASP A 185 -31.70 -30.72 -14.35
CA ASP A 185 -30.66 -29.75 -14.04
C ASP A 185 -30.82 -29.20 -12.60
N ALA A 186 -32.06 -29.12 -12.10
CA ALA A 186 -32.37 -28.67 -10.73
C ALA A 186 -31.78 -29.59 -9.66
N LEU A 187 -31.93 -30.90 -9.86
CA LEU A 187 -31.45 -31.90 -8.90
C LEU A 187 -29.94 -32.12 -9.02
N LYS A 188 -29.38 -31.96 -10.22
CA LYS A 188 -27.92 -31.99 -10.43
C LYS A 188 -27.23 -30.88 -9.64
N ILE A 189 -27.65 -29.62 -9.83
CA ILE A 189 -27.05 -28.49 -9.13
C ILE A 189 -27.34 -28.54 -7.62
N ALA A 190 -28.51 -29.01 -7.19
CA ALA A 190 -28.81 -29.21 -5.78
C ALA A 190 -27.89 -30.26 -5.14
N LYS A 191 -27.62 -31.39 -5.80
CA LYS A 191 -26.72 -32.43 -5.29
C LYS A 191 -25.27 -31.99 -5.17
N GLU A 192 -24.82 -31.04 -5.99
CA GLU A 192 -23.46 -30.51 -5.89
C GLU A 192 -23.25 -29.73 -4.57
N VAL A 193 -24.28 -29.01 -4.11
CA VAL A 193 -24.22 -28.17 -2.91
C VAL A 193 -24.91 -28.78 -1.67
N ASP A 194 -25.72 -29.82 -1.86
CA ASP A 194 -26.41 -30.59 -0.83
C ASP A 194 -26.44 -32.09 -1.20
N PRO A 195 -25.29 -32.79 -1.15
CA PRO A 195 -25.18 -34.19 -1.59
C PRO A 195 -26.08 -35.16 -0.81
N GLN A 196 -26.37 -34.84 0.45
CA GLN A 196 -27.23 -35.63 1.34
C GLN A 196 -28.72 -35.26 1.22
N GLY A 197 -29.08 -34.22 0.45
CA GLY A 197 -30.45 -33.78 0.26
C GLY A 197 -31.13 -33.29 1.56
N LEU A 198 -30.36 -32.70 2.48
CA LEU A 198 -30.83 -32.26 3.80
C LEU A 198 -31.71 -31.01 3.75
N ARG A 199 -31.47 -30.13 2.77
CA ARG A 199 -32.12 -28.82 2.62
C ARG A 199 -32.77 -28.65 1.24
N THR A 200 -32.86 -29.73 0.48
CA THR A 200 -33.49 -29.78 -0.84
C THR A 200 -34.90 -30.36 -0.75
N ILE A 201 -35.87 -29.66 -1.36
CA ILE A 201 -37.28 -30.05 -1.50
C ILE A 201 -37.55 -30.24 -2.98
N GLY A 202 -37.99 -31.44 -3.38
CA GLY A 202 -38.33 -31.73 -4.76
C GLY A 202 -39.75 -31.28 -5.11
N VAL A 203 -39.93 -30.55 -6.21
CA VAL A 203 -41.25 -30.20 -6.74
C VAL A 203 -41.38 -30.75 -8.15
N ILE A 204 -42.38 -31.58 -8.38
CA ILE A 204 -42.67 -32.19 -9.67
C ILE A 204 -43.86 -31.48 -10.31
N THR A 205 -43.64 -30.79 -11.43
CA THR A 205 -44.68 -30.04 -12.16
C THR A 205 -45.14 -30.81 -13.40
N LYS A 206 -46.19 -30.35 -14.09
CA LYS A 206 -46.64 -30.91 -15.39
C LYS A 206 -47.00 -32.40 -15.36
N LEU A 207 -47.51 -32.90 -14.24
CA LEU A 207 -47.95 -34.29 -14.09
C LEU A 207 -49.13 -34.65 -15.01
N ASP A 208 -49.88 -33.64 -15.46
CA ASP A 208 -50.99 -33.72 -16.40
C ASP A 208 -50.55 -33.86 -17.87
N LEU A 209 -49.27 -33.60 -18.17
CA LEU A 209 -48.68 -33.65 -19.51
C LEU A 209 -47.78 -34.87 -19.71
N MET A 210 -47.90 -35.89 -18.85
CA MET A 210 -47.19 -37.15 -19.00
C MET A 210 -47.85 -38.00 -20.10
N ASP A 211 -47.04 -38.82 -20.77
CA ASP A 211 -47.53 -39.73 -21.80
C ASP A 211 -48.50 -40.76 -21.21
N GLU A 212 -49.58 -41.07 -21.94
CA GLU A 212 -50.56 -42.05 -21.50
C GLU A 212 -49.89 -43.40 -21.21
N GLY A 213 -50.14 -43.95 -20.02
CA GLY A 213 -49.52 -45.20 -19.56
C GLY A 213 -48.24 -45.00 -18.75
N THR A 214 -47.75 -43.77 -18.59
CA THR A 214 -46.63 -43.44 -17.69
C THR A 214 -47.11 -42.67 -16.46
N ASP A 215 -46.38 -42.78 -15.35
CA ASP A 215 -46.61 -41.98 -14.15
C ASP A 215 -45.31 -41.69 -13.40
N ALA A 216 -45.34 -40.71 -12.51
CA ALA A 216 -44.22 -40.27 -11.67
C ALA A 216 -44.33 -40.81 -10.24
N ARG A 217 -45.04 -41.93 -10.02
CA ARG A 217 -45.34 -42.44 -8.67
C ARG A 217 -44.07 -42.76 -7.89
N ASP A 218 -43.10 -43.44 -8.49
CA ASP A 218 -41.85 -43.81 -7.81
C ASP A 218 -41.00 -42.59 -7.42
N ILE A 219 -41.16 -41.47 -8.14
CA ILE A 219 -40.54 -40.19 -7.80
C ILE A 219 -41.26 -39.58 -6.59
N LEU A 220 -42.59 -39.48 -6.65
CA LEU A 220 -43.41 -38.88 -5.61
C LEU A 220 -43.45 -39.69 -4.30
N GLU A 221 -43.24 -41.00 -4.37
CA GLU A 221 -43.07 -41.89 -3.22
C GLU A 221 -41.62 -41.90 -2.69
N ASN A 222 -40.73 -41.05 -3.24
CA ASN A 222 -39.34 -40.87 -2.81
C ASN A 222 -38.47 -42.13 -2.96
N LYS A 223 -38.77 -43.00 -3.94
CA LYS A 223 -38.07 -44.27 -4.16
C LYS A 223 -36.92 -44.16 -5.16
N LEU A 224 -37.11 -43.39 -6.24
CA LEU A 224 -36.13 -43.31 -7.33
C LEU A 224 -34.87 -42.54 -6.94
N LEU A 225 -35.05 -41.31 -6.43
CA LEU A 225 -33.96 -40.48 -5.92
C LEU A 225 -34.35 -39.88 -4.57
N PRO A 226 -33.99 -40.50 -3.44
CA PRO A 226 -34.49 -40.08 -2.14
C PRO A 226 -33.96 -38.70 -1.74
N LEU A 227 -34.87 -37.80 -1.36
CA LEU A 227 -34.58 -36.54 -0.68
C LEU A 227 -35.10 -36.59 0.75
N ARG A 228 -34.38 -35.99 1.72
CA ARG A 228 -34.80 -35.99 3.14
C ARG A 228 -36.13 -35.27 3.36
N ARG A 229 -36.43 -34.28 2.53
CA ARG A 229 -37.69 -33.51 2.57
C ARG A 229 -38.74 -33.97 1.55
N GLY A 230 -38.44 -35.04 0.80
CA GLY A 230 -39.35 -35.68 -0.16
C GLY A 230 -39.67 -34.84 -1.41
N TYR A 231 -40.68 -35.32 -2.15
CA TYR A 231 -41.19 -34.70 -3.37
C TYR A 231 -42.66 -34.32 -3.23
N ILE A 232 -43.04 -33.21 -3.85
CA ILE A 232 -44.42 -32.74 -3.91
C ILE A 232 -44.79 -32.48 -5.37
N GLY A 233 -45.83 -33.16 -5.82
CA GLY A 233 -46.41 -32.98 -7.15
C GLY A 233 -47.35 -31.78 -7.18
N VAL A 234 -47.27 -30.96 -8.22
CA VAL A 234 -48.17 -29.83 -8.46
C VAL A 234 -48.66 -29.82 -9.91
N VAL A 235 -49.92 -29.41 -10.10
CA VAL A 235 -50.52 -29.24 -11.42
C VAL A 235 -50.88 -27.78 -11.60
N ASN A 236 -50.21 -27.13 -12.54
CA ASN A 236 -50.35 -25.70 -12.79
C ASN A 236 -51.39 -25.43 -13.90
N ARG A 237 -51.78 -24.17 -14.06
CA ARG A 237 -52.57 -23.73 -15.22
C ARG A 237 -51.75 -23.95 -16.51
N SER A 238 -52.38 -24.51 -17.53
CA SER A 238 -51.79 -24.62 -18.87
C SER A 238 -51.71 -23.23 -19.53
N GLN A 239 -50.93 -23.10 -20.62
CA GLN A 239 -50.89 -21.83 -21.37
C GLN A 239 -52.28 -21.42 -21.85
N LYS A 240 -53.09 -22.38 -22.29
CA LYS A 240 -54.49 -22.15 -22.68
C LYS A 240 -55.36 -21.66 -21.52
N ASP A 241 -55.14 -22.18 -20.32
CA ASP A 241 -55.85 -21.72 -19.12
C ASP A 241 -55.45 -20.28 -18.75
N ILE A 242 -54.18 -19.91 -18.95
CA ILE A 242 -53.66 -18.56 -18.69
C ILE A 242 -54.24 -17.56 -19.72
N ASP A 243 -54.19 -17.90 -21.01
CA ASP A 243 -54.74 -17.08 -22.08
C ASP A 243 -56.27 -16.91 -21.90
N GLY A 244 -56.94 -17.97 -21.42
CA GLY A 244 -58.35 -17.96 -21.04
C GLY A 244 -58.67 -17.30 -19.69
N LYS A 245 -57.67 -16.70 -19.01
CA LYS A 245 -57.79 -16.07 -17.68
C LYS A 245 -58.51 -16.94 -16.65
N LYS A 246 -58.23 -18.24 -16.64
CA LYS A 246 -58.79 -19.18 -15.67
C LYS A 246 -58.44 -18.75 -14.25
N ASP A 247 -59.48 -18.63 -13.43
CA ASP A 247 -59.36 -18.24 -12.04
C ASP A 247 -58.49 -19.22 -11.23
N ILE A 248 -57.71 -18.68 -10.29
CA ILE A 248 -56.77 -19.46 -9.48
C ILE A 248 -57.49 -20.47 -8.57
N ARG A 249 -58.68 -20.14 -8.04
CA ARG A 249 -59.45 -21.06 -7.19
C ARG A 249 -59.98 -22.22 -8.01
N ALA A 250 -60.41 -21.94 -9.24
CA ALA A 250 -60.78 -22.97 -10.20
C ALA A 250 -59.60 -23.88 -10.57
N ALA A 251 -58.38 -23.32 -10.69
CA ALA A 251 -57.16 -24.10 -10.92
C ALA A 251 -56.81 -25.01 -9.72
N LEU A 252 -56.87 -24.51 -8.49
CA LEU A 252 -56.64 -25.31 -7.28
C LEU A 252 -57.68 -26.44 -7.12
N ALA A 253 -58.95 -26.16 -7.45
CA ALA A 253 -60.00 -27.17 -7.45
C ALA A 253 -59.75 -28.25 -8.53
N ALA A 254 -59.29 -27.85 -9.71
CA ALA A 254 -58.92 -28.77 -10.78
C ALA A 254 -57.70 -29.63 -10.41
N GLU A 255 -56.67 -29.05 -9.77
CA GLU A 255 -55.50 -29.76 -9.24
C GLU A 255 -55.93 -30.83 -8.22
N ARG A 256 -56.78 -30.46 -7.24
CA ARG A 256 -57.28 -31.42 -6.25
C ARG A 256 -58.09 -32.53 -6.91
N LYS A 257 -58.93 -32.20 -7.89
CA LYS A 257 -59.68 -33.20 -8.67
C LYS A 257 -58.75 -34.14 -9.42
N PHE A 258 -57.68 -33.64 -10.03
CA PHE A 258 -56.68 -34.46 -10.74
C PHE A 258 -56.07 -35.51 -9.80
N PHE A 259 -55.53 -35.10 -8.64
CA PHE A 259 -54.89 -36.04 -7.72
C PHE A 259 -55.86 -37.08 -7.13
N LEU A 260 -57.12 -36.70 -6.88
CA LEU A 260 -58.14 -37.62 -6.36
C LEU A 260 -58.67 -38.61 -7.41
N SER A 261 -58.69 -38.21 -8.69
CA SER A 261 -59.21 -39.04 -9.78
C SER A 261 -58.13 -39.89 -10.46
N HIS A 262 -56.86 -39.50 -10.39
CA HIS A 262 -55.76 -40.24 -11.02
C HIS A 262 -55.46 -41.55 -10.27
N PRO A 263 -55.51 -42.73 -10.93
CA PRO A 263 -55.38 -44.02 -10.26
C PRO A 263 -54.02 -44.21 -9.56
N ALA A 264 -52.93 -43.70 -10.16
CA ALA A 264 -51.58 -43.83 -9.61
C ALA A 264 -51.28 -42.90 -8.42
N TYR A 265 -52.05 -41.81 -8.24
CA TYR A 265 -51.77 -40.77 -7.23
C TYR A 265 -52.83 -40.66 -6.14
N ARG A 266 -53.98 -41.33 -6.29
CA ARG A 266 -55.12 -41.22 -5.39
C ARG A 266 -54.78 -41.48 -3.92
N HIS A 267 -53.90 -42.44 -3.63
CA HIS A 267 -53.50 -42.76 -2.25
C HIS A 267 -52.53 -41.74 -1.64
N ILE A 268 -51.87 -40.91 -2.46
CA ILE A 268 -50.95 -39.84 -2.01
C ILE A 268 -51.54 -38.43 -2.18
N ALA A 269 -52.79 -38.31 -2.66
CA ALA A 269 -53.42 -37.03 -2.99
C ALA A 269 -53.44 -36.01 -1.85
N GLU A 270 -53.44 -36.44 -0.58
CA GLU A 270 -53.37 -35.56 0.60
C GLU A 270 -51.98 -34.91 0.81
N ARG A 271 -50.93 -35.51 0.24
CA ARG A 271 -49.54 -35.02 0.29
C ARG A 271 -49.11 -34.30 -1.00
N MET A 272 -50.06 -34.03 -1.89
CA MET A 272 -49.81 -33.41 -3.20
C MET A 272 -50.60 -32.12 -3.36
N GLY A 273 -50.20 -31.34 -4.36
CA GLY A 273 -50.83 -30.08 -4.74
C GLY A 273 -50.24 -28.85 -4.07
N THR A 274 -50.60 -27.69 -4.62
CA THR A 274 -50.07 -26.38 -4.25
C THR A 274 -50.36 -26.05 -2.78
N GLN A 275 -51.55 -26.36 -2.27
CA GLN A 275 -51.90 -26.08 -0.88
C GLN A 275 -51.05 -26.89 0.11
N HIS A 276 -50.74 -28.14 -0.22
CA HIS A 276 -49.85 -28.97 0.59
C HIS A 276 -48.42 -28.43 0.53
N LEU A 277 -47.96 -28.05 -0.67
CA LEU A 277 -46.64 -27.44 -0.87
C LEU A 277 -46.46 -26.18 -0.02
N GLN A 278 -47.40 -25.24 -0.04
CA GLN A 278 -47.32 -24.00 0.76
C GLN A 278 -47.18 -24.29 2.26
N LYS A 279 -48.01 -25.20 2.80
CA LYS A 279 -47.96 -25.60 4.21
C LYS A 279 -46.63 -26.26 4.56
N THR A 280 -46.15 -27.16 3.70
CA THR A 280 -44.87 -27.83 3.90
C THR A 280 -43.71 -26.85 3.81
N LEU A 281 -43.69 -25.92 2.86
CA LEU A 281 -42.63 -24.90 2.77
C LEU A 281 -42.60 -24.00 4.00
N ASN A 282 -43.76 -23.57 4.51
CA ASN A 282 -43.82 -22.78 5.73
C ASN A 282 -43.30 -23.56 6.94
N GLN A 283 -43.72 -24.82 7.12
CA GLN A 283 -43.22 -25.67 8.21
C GLN A 283 -41.71 -25.92 8.09
N GLN A 284 -41.21 -26.20 6.89
CA GLN A 284 -39.79 -26.47 6.63
C GLN A 284 -38.94 -25.22 6.83
N LEU A 285 -39.42 -24.04 6.40
CA LEU A 285 -38.76 -22.77 6.64
C LEU A 285 -38.69 -22.45 8.13
N THR A 286 -39.80 -22.59 8.86
CA THR A 286 -39.84 -22.37 10.30
C THR A 286 -38.88 -23.28 11.06
N ASN A 287 -38.85 -24.58 10.73
CA ASN A 287 -37.91 -25.53 11.31
C ASN A 287 -36.46 -25.16 10.96
N HIS A 288 -36.21 -24.78 9.71
CA HIS A 288 -34.87 -24.41 9.26
C HIS A 288 -34.38 -23.11 9.91
N ILE A 289 -35.25 -22.10 10.06
CA ILE A 289 -34.95 -20.87 10.82
C ILE A 289 -34.54 -21.26 12.23
N ARG A 290 -35.31 -22.11 12.90
CA ARG A 290 -35.03 -22.55 14.26
C ARG A 290 -33.66 -23.24 14.39
N ASP A 291 -33.32 -24.12 13.45
CA ASP A 291 -32.06 -24.86 13.47
C ASP A 291 -30.84 -23.95 13.18
N THR A 292 -31.03 -22.91 12.37
CA THR A 292 -29.95 -21.98 11.93
C THR A 292 -29.79 -20.76 12.82
N LEU A 293 -30.83 -20.37 13.57
CA LEU A 293 -30.84 -19.17 14.43
C LEU A 293 -29.70 -19.14 15.47
N PRO A 294 -29.34 -20.24 16.15
CA PRO A 294 -28.21 -20.25 17.08
C PRO A 294 -26.87 -19.92 16.39
N GLY A 295 -26.66 -20.46 15.19
CA GLY A 295 -25.47 -20.19 14.37
C GLY A 295 -25.42 -18.72 13.94
N LEU A 296 -26.54 -18.18 13.47
CA LEU A 296 -26.67 -16.77 13.12
C LEU A 296 -26.37 -15.86 14.31
N ARG A 297 -26.91 -16.18 15.50
CA ARG A 297 -26.66 -15.43 16.74
C ARG A 297 -25.17 -15.39 17.08
N SER A 298 -24.49 -16.54 17.01
CA SER A 298 -23.05 -16.62 17.27
C SER A 298 -22.23 -15.77 16.29
N LYS A 299 -22.58 -15.83 14.99
CA LYS A 299 -21.95 -15.00 13.95
C LYS A 299 -22.13 -13.51 14.22
N LEU A 300 -23.36 -13.07 14.53
CA LEU A 300 -23.68 -11.69 14.87
C LEU A 300 -22.94 -11.22 16.14
N GLN A 301 -22.85 -12.07 17.17
CA GLN A 301 -22.10 -11.76 18.39
C GLN A 301 -20.61 -11.58 18.11
N SER A 302 -20.01 -12.46 17.29
CA SER A 302 -18.60 -12.34 16.93
C SER A 302 -18.32 -11.06 16.13
N GLN A 303 -19.21 -10.69 15.19
CA GLN A 303 -19.10 -9.45 14.42
C GLN A 303 -19.30 -8.22 15.30
N LEU A 304 -20.23 -8.28 16.26
CA LEU A 304 -20.44 -7.19 17.21
C LEU A 304 -19.18 -6.99 18.06
N LEU A 305 -18.57 -8.07 18.57
CA LEU A 305 -17.37 -7.98 19.40
C LEU A 305 -16.18 -7.36 18.65
N SER A 306 -15.98 -7.69 17.36
CA SER A 306 -14.93 -7.06 16.55
C SER A 306 -15.20 -5.57 16.36
N LEU A 307 -16.45 -5.19 16.08
CA LEU A 307 -16.85 -3.80 15.94
C LEU A 307 -16.80 -3.03 17.27
N GLU A 308 -17.07 -3.67 18.40
CA GLU A 308 -17.00 -3.03 19.72
C GLU A 308 -15.61 -2.47 20.00
N LYS A 309 -14.56 -3.18 19.59
CA LYS A 309 -13.19 -2.70 19.75
C LYS A 309 -12.94 -1.39 18.99
N GLU A 310 -13.41 -1.31 17.75
CA GLU A 310 -13.29 -0.10 16.92
C GLU A 310 -14.21 1.01 17.43
N VAL A 311 -15.47 0.70 17.75
CA VAL A 311 -16.47 1.65 18.26
C VAL A 311 -16.08 2.22 19.62
N GLU A 312 -15.40 1.48 20.50
CA GLU A 312 -14.90 2.00 21.78
C GLU A 312 -13.96 3.19 21.59
N GLU A 313 -13.17 3.18 20.50
CA GLU A 313 -12.33 4.32 20.13
C GLU A 313 -13.19 5.54 19.76
N TYR A 314 -14.38 5.34 19.19
CA TYR A 314 -15.31 6.41 18.80
C TYR A 314 -16.36 6.78 19.86
N LYS A 315 -16.60 5.99 20.92
CA LYS A 315 -17.60 6.32 21.96
C LYS A 315 -17.30 7.64 22.68
N ASN A 316 -16.02 7.98 22.82
CA ASN A 316 -15.54 9.24 23.38
C ASN A 316 -15.26 10.30 22.30
N PHE A 317 -15.81 10.15 21.10
CA PHE A 317 -15.57 11.06 19.98
C PHE A 317 -16.49 12.28 20.09
N ARG A 318 -15.89 13.42 20.44
CA ARG A 318 -16.47 14.74 20.21
C ARG A 318 -15.61 15.43 19.15
N PRO A 319 -16.15 15.73 17.95
CA PRO A 319 -15.39 16.35 16.86
C PRO A 319 -14.69 17.66 17.27
N ASP A 320 -15.22 18.33 18.29
CA ASP A 320 -14.77 19.65 18.75
C ASP A 320 -13.94 19.62 20.04
N ASP A 321 -13.56 18.45 20.57
CA ASP A 321 -12.73 18.38 21.78
C ASP A 321 -11.25 18.71 21.48
N PRO A 322 -10.72 19.86 21.94
CA PRO A 322 -9.34 20.26 21.68
C PRO A 322 -8.33 19.28 22.29
N THR A 323 -8.68 18.65 23.41
CA THR A 323 -7.78 17.76 24.18
C THR A 323 -7.41 16.51 23.39
N ARG A 324 -8.39 15.98 22.64
CA ARG A 324 -8.20 14.78 21.81
C ARG A 324 -7.41 15.09 20.56
N LYS A 325 -7.68 16.26 19.96
CA LYS A 325 -6.94 16.82 18.83
C LYS A 325 -5.45 17.01 19.18
N THR A 326 -5.14 17.67 20.30
CA THR A 326 -3.79 17.80 20.87
C THR A 326 -3.11 16.44 21.09
N LYS A 327 -3.83 15.46 21.66
CA LYS A 327 -3.30 14.12 21.91
C LYS A 327 -3.01 13.36 20.60
N ALA A 328 -3.89 13.45 19.60
CA ALA A 328 -3.69 12.82 18.31
C ALA A 328 -2.48 13.41 17.58
N LEU A 329 -2.35 14.74 17.56
CA LEU A 329 -1.19 15.42 16.98
C LEU A 329 0.11 14.99 17.66
N LEU A 330 0.13 14.92 18.99
CA LEU A 330 1.29 14.43 19.76
C LEU A 330 1.66 13.00 19.36
N GLN A 331 0.68 12.08 19.30
CA GLN A 331 0.91 10.69 18.94
C GLN A 331 1.42 10.55 17.50
N MET A 332 0.88 11.34 16.56
CA MET A 332 1.34 11.34 15.16
C MET A 332 2.79 11.81 15.04
N VAL A 333 3.15 12.91 15.71
CA VAL A 333 4.53 13.43 15.67
C VAL A 333 5.51 12.46 16.34
N GLN A 334 5.12 11.87 17.47
CA GLN A 334 5.94 10.84 18.14
C GLN A 334 6.14 9.61 17.24
N GLN A 335 5.06 9.11 16.63
CA GLN A 335 5.13 7.97 15.72
C GLN A 335 5.99 8.28 14.50
N PHE A 336 5.83 9.46 13.90
CA PHE A 336 6.67 9.90 12.79
C PHE A 336 8.16 9.94 13.16
N GLY A 337 8.49 10.45 14.36
CA GLY A 337 9.87 10.45 14.85
C GLY A 337 10.45 9.04 15.01
N VAL A 338 9.69 8.13 15.64
CA VAL A 338 10.09 6.72 15.80
C VAL A 338 10.26 6.05 14.43
N ASP A 339 9.35 6.28 13.49
CA ASP A 339 9.43 5.68 12.16
C ASP A 339 10.62 6.21 11.36
N PHE A 340 10.93 7.50 11.48
CA PHE A 340 12.11 8.11 10.86
C PHE A 340 13.40 7.49 11.43
N GLU A 341 13.51 7.39 12.75
CA GLU A 341 14.64 6.77 13.44
C GLU A 341 14.82 5.30 13.01
N LYS A 342 13.74 4.51 12.99
CA LYS A 342 13.76 3.11 12.53
C LYS A 342 14.26 2.99 11.08
N CYS A 343 13.88 3.91 10.19
CA CYS A 343 14.31 3.88 8.78
C CYS A 343 15.79 4.26 8.60
N ILE A 344 16.31 5.17 9.44
CA ILE A 344 17.72 5.60 9.39
C ILE A 344 18.65 4.61 10.09
N GLU A 345 18.23 4.02 11.21
CA GLU A 345 19.07 3.11 12.00
C GLU A 345 18.94 1.64 11.53
N GLY A 346 17.91 1.31 10.75
CA GLY A 346 17.67 -0.04 10.25
C GLY A 346 16.90 -0.94 11.22
N SER A 347 16.20 -0.35 12.20
CA SER A 347 15.45 -1.04 13.26
C SER A 347 13.95 -1.19 12.96
N GLY A 348 13.57 -1.29 11.67
CA GLY A 348 12.17 -1.37 11.23
C GLY A 348 11.48 -2.70 11.58
N ASP A 349 10.18 -2.67 11.86
CA ASP A 349 9.37 -3.87 12.17
C ASP A 349 9.15 -4.78 10.94
N GLN A 350 9.32 -4.22 9.74
CA GLN A 350 9.29 -4.94 8.45
C GLN A 350 10.54 -4.57 7.66
N VAL A 351 11.29 -5.59 7.22
CA VAL A 351 12.51 -5.43 6.42
C VAL A 351 12.16 -5.62 4.94
N ASP A 352 12.34 -4.56 4.13
CA ASP A 352 12.21 -4.66 2.68
C ASP A 352 13.37 -5.47 2.10
N THR A 353 13.06 -6.60 1.47
CA THR A 353 14.05 -7.52 0.88
C THR A 353 14.34 -7.21 -0.58
N SER A 354 13.60 -6.30 -1.20
CA SER A 354 13.67 -6.00 -2.63
C SER A 354 14.60 -4.84 -2.94
N ASN A 355 14.60 -3.80 -2.09
CA ASN A 355 15.31 -2.55 -2.36
C ASN A 355 16.07 -2.03 -1.12
N LEU A 356 17.24 -1.43 -1.34
CA LEU A 356 17.95 -0.66 -0.30
C LEU A 356 17.23 0.67 -0.07
N SER A 357 16.93 0.98 1.19
CA SER A 357 16.23 2.20 1.60
C SER A 357 16.85 2.85 2.83
N GLY A 358 16.64 4.15 2.99
CA GLY A 358 16.97 4.90 4.21
C GLY A 358 18.43 4.76 4.61
N GLY A 359 18.66 4.32 5.85
CA GLY A 359 20.00 4.16 6.43
C GLY A 359 20.94 3.26 5.63
N ALA A 360 20.43 2.16 5.06
CA ALA A 360 21.26 1.23 4.30
C ALA A 360 21.77 1.86 2.99
N LYS A 361 20.96 2.73 2.37
CA LYS A 361 21.35 3.44 1.15
C LYS A 361 22.32 4.59 1.46
N ILE A 362 22.14 5.28 2.58
CA ILE A 362 23.12 6.27 3.09
C ILE A 362 24.48 5.59 3.37
N ASN A 363 24.46 4.42 4.03
CA ASN A 363 25.67 3.63 4.28
C ASN A 363 26.40 3.28 2.97
N ARG A 364 25.66 2.83 1.95
CA ARG A 364 26.19 2.60 0.60
C ARG A 364 26.80 3.86 -0.04
N ILE A 365 26.18 5.03 0.15
CA ILE A 365 26.73 6.29 -0.34
C ILE A 365 28.10 6.56 0.31
N PHE A 366 28.21 6.43 1.64
CA PHE A 366 29.44 6.69 2.38
C PHE A 366 30.56 5.70 2.09
N HIS A 367 30.24 4.41 1.95
CA HIS A 367 31.26 3.35 1.94
C HIS A 367 31.53 2.74 0.57
N GLU A 368 30.63 2.91 -0.41
CA GLU A 368 30.85 2.45 -1.78
C GLU A 368 30.94 3.63 -2.75
N ARG A 369 29.92 4.49 -2.78
CA ARG A 369 29.81 5.50 -3.84
C ARG A 369 30.82 6.63 -3.69
N PHE A 370 30.96 7.19 -2.48
CA PHE A 370 31.89 8.30 -2.25
C PHE A 370 33.36 7.90 -2.45
N PRO A 371 33.84 6.76 -1.90
CA PRO A 371 35.17 6.25 -2.22
C PRO A 371 35.40 6.05 -3.72
N PHE A 372 34.39 5.57 -4.45
CA PHE A 372 34.46 5.42 -5.90
C PHE A 372 34.59 6.76 -6.62
N GLU A 373 33.84 7.79 -6.24
CA GLU A 373 33.94 9.14 -6.85
C GLU A 373 35.32 9.76 -6.57
N LEU A 374 35.92 9.52 -5.39
CA LEU A 374 37.29 9.97 -5.09
C LEU A 374 38.35 9.26 -5.95
N VAL A 375 38.18 7.97 -6.25
CA VAL A 375 39.12 7.20 -7.09
C VAL A 375 38.92 7.49 -8.56
N LYS A 376 37.67 7.70 -9.00
CA LYS A 376 37.31 8.04 -10.38
C LYS A 376 37.96 9.34 -10.86
N MET A 377 38.34 10.22 -9.94
CA MET A 377 39.27 11.30 -10.22
C MET A 377 40.68 10.75 -10.48
N GLU A 378 40.85 9.98 -11.55
CA GLU A 378 42.17 9.59 -12.01
C GLU A 378 42.87 10.83 -12.58
N PHE A 379 44.07 11.10 -12.05
CA PHE A 379 44.92 12.16 -12.56
C PHE A 379 45.55 11.68 -13.87
N ASP A 380 45.52 12.50 -14.92
CA ASP A 380 46.35 12.24 -16.10
C ASP A 380 47.82 12.31 -15.66
N GLU A 381 48.44 11.14 -15.54
CA GLU A 381 49.82 10.98 -15.07
C GLU A 381 50.80 11.78 -15.94
N LYS A 382 50.48 11.96 -17.23
CA LYS A 382 51.27 12.73 -18.17
C LYS A 382 51.10 14.23 -17.92
N GLU A 383 49.86 14.66 -17.65
CA GLU A 383 49.57 16.05 -17.29
C GLU A 383 50.21 16.43 -15.95
N LEU A 384 50.08 15.59 -14.92
CA LEU A 384 50.68 15.82 -13.61
C LEU A 384 52.21 15.97 -13.69
N ARG A 385 52.89 15.10 -14.45
CA ARG A 385 54.33 15.22 -14.68
C ARG A 385 54.70 16.51 -15.40
N LYS A 386 53.88 16.93 -16.38
CA LYS A 386 54.07 18.20 -17.09
C LYS A 386 53.90 19.40 -16.14
N GLU A 387 52.89 19.38 -15.28
CA GLU A 387 52.65 20.41 -14.27
C GLU A 387 53.79 20.50 -13.27
N ILE A 388 54.27 19.36 -12.75
CA ILE A 388 55.42 19.32 -11.84
C ILE A 388 56.67 19.89 -12.53
N SER A 389 56.92 19.51 -13.80
CA SER A 389 58.04 20.03 -14.58
C SER A 389 57.98 21.55 -14.72
N TYR A 390 56.81 22.11 -15.04
CA TYR A 390 56.62 23.55 -15.11
C TYR A 390 56.75 24.23 -13.75
N ALA A 391 56.22 23.63 -12.68
CA ALA A 391 56.33 24.18 -11.33
C ALA A 391 57.81 24.29 -10.90
N ILE A 392 58.61 23.24 -11.10
CA ILE A 392 60.05 23.25 -10.82
C ILE A 392 60.75 24.36 -11.61
N LYS A 393 60.55 24.39 -12.94
CA LYS A 393 61.17 25.39 -13.83
C LYS A 393 60.78 26.83 -13.45
N ASN A 394 59.51 27.06 -13.12
CA ASN A 394 59.00 28.39 -12.76
C ASN A 394 59.54 28.88 -11.40
N ILE A 395 59.74 27.97 -10.45
CA ILE A 395 60.30 28.29 -9.13
C ILE A 395 61.80 28.56 -9.20
N HIS A 396 62.54 27.75 -9.97
CA HIS A 396 63.97 27.97 -10.21
C HIS A 396 64.21 29.24 -11.06
N GLY A 397 63.28 29.58 -11.95
CA GLY A 397 63.32 30.79 -12.76
C GLY A 397 64.57 30.82 -13.66
N VAL A 398 65.32 31.93 -13.62
CA VAL A 398 66.56 32.10 -14.40
C VAL A 398 67.78 31.37 -13.81
N ARG A 399 67.65 30.78 -12.61
CA ARG A 399 68.75 30.10 -11.92
C ARG A 399 68.62 28.58 -12.13
N THR A 400 69.73 27.89 -12.35
CA THR A 400 69.76 26.42 -12.32
C THR A 400 69.69 25.94 -10.87
N GLY A 401 68.58 25.33 -10.48
CA GLY A 401 68.38 24.85 -9.11
C GLY A 401 69.16 23.56 -8.81
N LEU A 402 70.00 23.59 -7.77
CA LEU A 402 70.76 22.42 -7.31
C LEU A 402 69.90 21.42 -6.51
N PHE A 403 68.77 21.87 -5.96
CA PHE A 403 67.88 21.08 -5.09
C PHE A 403 66.44 21.07 -5.61
N THR A 404 65.69 20.02 -5.26
CA THR A 404 64.25 19.92 -5.54
C THR A 404 63.49 20.97 -4.74
N PRO A 405 62.70 21.87 -5.37
CA PRO A 405 61.99 22.93 -4.67
C PRO A 405 60.74 22.39 -3.94
N ASP A 406 60.62 22.68 -2.65
CA ASP A 406 59.48 22.36 -1.78
C ASP A 406 58.19 23.08 -2.21
N LEU A 407 58.31 24.32 -2.66
CA LEU A 407 57.19 25.11 -3.19
C LEU A 407 56.50 24.44 -4.39
N ALA A 408 57.23 23.63 -5.18
CA ALA A 408 56.64 22.91 -6.31
C ALA A 408 55.72 21.79 -5.82
N PHE A 409 56.14 21.06 -4.78
CA PHE A 409 55.29 20.08 -4.12
C PHE A 409 54.03 20.75 -3.53
N GLU A 410 54.20 21.85 -2.79
CA GLU A 410 53.07 22.55 -2.16
C GLU A 410 52.04 23.06 -3.18
N ALA A 411 52.50 23.67 -4.28
CA ALA A 411 51.64 24.17 -5.34
C ALA A 411 50.82 23.05 -6.00
N ILE A 412 51.47 21.92 -6.31
CA ILE A 412 50.81 20.77 -6.94
C ILE A 412 49.81 20.12 -5.98
N VAL A 413 50.18 19.92 -4.72
CA VAL A 413 49.28 19.36 -3.70
C VAL A 413 48.04 20.24 -3.51
N LYS A 414 48.20 21.56 -3.36
CA LYS A 414 47.05 22.49 -3.22
C LYS A 414 46.11 22.40 -4.42
N LYS A 415 46.67 22.36 -5.64
CA LYS A 415 45.89 22.20 -6.87
C LYS A 415 45.10 20.89 -6.89
N GLN A 416 45.69 19.78 -6.43
CA GLN A 416 44.97 18.50 -6.36
C GLN A 416 43.89 18.47 -5.26
N ILE A 417 44.14 19.09 -4.10
CA ILE A 417 43.15 19.15 -3.00
C ILE A 417 41.87 19.89 -3.43
N ILE A 418 41.99 20.98 -4.19
CA ILE A 418 40.82 21.75 -4.66
C ILE A 418 39.86 20.87 -5.47
N LYS A 419 40.38 19.94 -6.28
CA LYS A 419 39.56 19.03 -7.07
C LYS A 419 38.70 18.08 -6.21
N LEU A 420 39.07 17.84 -4.94
CA LEU A 420 38.31 16.98 -4.01
C LEU A 420 37.01 17.65 -3.50
N LYS A 421 36.79 18.94 -3.79
CA LYS A 421 35.57 19.67 -3.41
C LYS A 421 34.31 19.10 -4.09
N GLU A 422 34.38 18.85 -5.39
CA GLU A 422 33.24 18.36 -6.18
C GLU A 422 32.69 16.99 -5.71
N PRO A 423 33.51 15.94 -5.50
CA PRO A 423 33.00 14.66 -5.00
C PRO A 423 32.45 14.75 -3.57
N CYS A 424 32.98 15.66 -2.73
CA CYS A 424 32.44 15.92 -1.39
C CYS A 424 31.03 16.52 -1.46
N LEU A 425 30.82 17.54 -2.31
CA LEU A 425 29.51 18.15 -2.55
C LEU A 425 28.50 17.14 -3.09
N LYS A 426 28.92 16.34 -4.07
CA LYS A 426 28.06 15.29 -4.64
C LYS A 426 27.64 14.24 -3.61
N CYS A 427 28.52 13.88 -2.68
CA CYS A 427 28.20 12.98 -1.57
C CYS A 427 27.09 13.58 -0.69
N ILE A 428 27.21 14.87 -0.35
CA ILE A 428 26.21 15.60 0.43
C ILE A 428 24.85 15.59 -0.28
N ASP A 429 24.81 15.93 -1.57
CA ASP A 429 23.57 15.96 -2.35
C ASP A 429 22.85 14.61 -2.39
N LEU A 430 23.60 13.52 -2.58
CA LEU A 430 23.06 12.16 -2.60
C LEU A 430 22.43 11.78 -1.24
N VAL A 431 23.06 12.18 -0.13
CA VAL A 431 22.51 11.94 1.21
C VAL A 431 21.25 12.79 1.45
N ILE A 432 21.24 14.06 1.05
CA ILE A 432 20.07 14.93 1.16
C ILE A 432 18.88 14.32 0.42
N GLN A 433 19.09 13.85 -0.82
CA GLN A 433 18.04 13.21 -1.60
C GLN A 433 17.46 11.98 -0.88
N GLU A 434 18.32 11.17 -0.27
CA GLU A 434 17.86 9.98 0.46
C GLU A 434 17.12 10.31 1.75
N LEU A 435 17.55 11.35 2.48
CA LEU A 435 16.82 11.84 3.66
C LEU A 435 15.43 12.36 3.28
N ILE A 436 15.31 13.12 2.19
CA ILE A 436 14.01 13.60 1.69
C ILE A 436 13.09 12.41 1.33
N ASN A 437 13.64 11.39 0.68
CA ASN A 437 12.88 10.18 0.35
C ASN A 437 12.40 9.45 1.62
N THR A 438 13.26 9.36 2.63
CA THR A 438 12.93 8.73 3.92
C THR A 438 11.80 9.48 4.61
N VAL A 439 11.87 10.82 4.69
CA VAL A 439 10.79 11.65 5.26
C VAL A 439 9.46 11.40 4.54
N ARG A 440 9.46 11.34 3.19
CA ARG A 440 8.25 11.04 2.41
C ARG A 440 7.69 9.66 2.71
N GLN A 441 8.55 8.64 2.81
CA GLN A 441 8.14 7.27 3.13
C GLN A 441 7.53 7.18 4.53
N CYS A 442 8.14 7.81 5.54
CA CYS A 442 7.61 7.87 6.90
C CYS A 442 6.26 8.58 6.93
N THR A 443 6.10 9.66 6.16
CA THR A 443 4.83 10.40 6.07
C THR A 443 3.70 9.54 5.49
N ASN A 444 4.00 8.66 4.54
CA ASN A 444 3.01 7.75 3.94
C ASN A 444 2.56 6.63 4.90
N LYS A 445 3.37 6.28 5.91
CA LYS A 445 3.04 5.26 6.93
C LYS A 445 2.23 5.81 8.08
N VAL A 446 2.23 7.13 8.30
CA VAL A 446 1.33 7.77 9.26
C VAL A 446 -0.10 7.43 8.84
N PRO A 447 -0.85 6.64 9.63
CA PRO A 447 -2.12 6.09 9.17
C PRO A 447 -3.08 7.21 8.76
N LEU A 448 -3.51 7.20 7.49
CA LEU A 448 -4.66 7.98 7.00
C LEU A 448 -5.93 7.71 7.84
N HIS A 449 -5.92 6.60 8.58
CA HIS A 449 -7.01 6.08 9.39
C HIS A 449 -7.34 6.88 10.66
N GLY A 450 -6.57 7.92 11.02
CA GLY A 450 -6.94 8.83 12.09
C GLY A 450 -6.61 10.28 11.76
N LEU A 451 -7.57 10.99 11.14
CA LEU A 451 -7.59 12.45 10.96
C LEU A 451 -6.52 13.02 9.99
N LEU A 452 -6.89 14.09 9.26
CA LEU A 452 -6.03 15.07 8.54
C LEU A 452 -5.89 15.04 7.00
N PRO A 453 -6.95 15.22 6.18
CA PRO A 453 -6.79 15.70 4.81
C PRO A 453 -6.36 17.17 4.74
N GLY A 454 -6.61 17.96 5.80
CA GLY A 454 -6.16 19.36 5.85
C GLY A 454 -4.64 19.51 5.75
N CYS A 455 -3.90 18.45 6.11
CA CYS A 455 -2.44 18.40 5.96
C CYS A 455 -1.99 18.00 4.54
N HIS A 456 -2.85 17.38 3.73
CA HIS A 456 -2.56 17.02 2.33
C HIS A 456 -3.12 18.02 1.32
N THR A 457 -4.23 18.72 1.65
CA THR A 457 -4.93 19.61 0.71
C THR A 457 -4.48 21.07 0.78
N ARG A 458 -3.70 21.46 1.79
CA ARG A 458 -2.86 22.66 1.72
C ARG A 458 -1.43 22.23 1.43
N THR A 459 -1.01 22.51 0.21
CA THR A 459 0.29 22.30 -0.48
C THR A 459 1.54 22.81 0.26
N TYR A 460 1.65 22.64 1.58
CA TYR A 460 2.55 23.46 2.39
C TYR A 460 3.30 22.73 3.53
N THR A 461 3.27 21.40 3.67
CA THR A 461 4.01 20.68 4.74
C THR A 461 5.18 19.83 4.24
N PRO A 462 5.06 18.83 3.34
CA PRO A 462 6.23 18.07 2.91
C PRO A 462 7.17 18.89 2.02
N GLN A 463 6.64 19.81 1.20
CA GLN A 463 7.48 20.75 0.45
C GLN A 463 8.12 21.79 1.38
N ARG A 464 7.47 22.33 2.42
CA ARG A 464 8.15 23.25 3.36
C ARG A 464 9.11 22.53 4.29
N LEU A 465 8.84 21.32 4.77
CA LEU A 465 9.80 20.58 5.58
C LEU A 465 11.02 20.19 4.74
N ALA A 466 10.80 19.70 3.51
CA ALA A 466 11.89 19.41 2.57
C ALA A 466 12.61 20.67 2.09
N HIS A 467 11.90 21.79 1.86
CA HIS A 467 12.48 23.07 1.45
C HIS A 467 13.15 23.80 2.62
N PHE A 468 12.70 23.62 3.86
CA PHE A 468 13.32 24.17 5.07
C PHE A 468 14.51 23.33 5.51
N MET A 469 14.43 22.00 5.41
CA MET A 469 15.60 21.13 5.46
C MET A 469 16.58 21.52 4.35
N TYR A 470 16.12 21.70 3.11
CA TYR A 470 16.97 22.16 2.01
C TYR A 470 17.58 23.54 2.26
N ILE A 471 16.84 24.53 2.77
CA ILE A 471 17.36 25.88 3.08
C ILE A 471 18.33 25.82 4.26
N ARG A 472 17.98 25.13 5.35
CA ARG A 472 18.85 25.01 6.53
C ARG A 472 20.10 24.21 6.19
N PHE A 473 19.99 23.12 5.43
CA PHE A 473 21.12 22.30 4.97
C PHE A 473 21.98 23.00 3.92
N ALA A 474 21.40 23.68 2.92
CA ALA A 474 22.15 24.50 1.97
C ALA A 474 22.89 25.64 2.69
N CYS A 475 22.33 26.21 3.75
CA CYS A 475 23.01 27.20 4.58
C CYS A 475 24.13 26.59 5.46
N THR A 476 24.00 25.37 6.00
CA THR A 476 25.10 24.74 6.76
C THR A 476 26.21 24.14 5.89
N THR A 477 25.91 23.68 4.66
CA THR A 477 26.90 23.03 3.78
C THR A 477 27.54 23.96 2.76
N ASN A 478 26.84 24.97 2.21
CA ASN A 478 27.50 25.98 1.36
C ASN A 478 28.42 26.91 2.16
N SER A 479 28.12 27.14 3.44
CA SER A 479 29.02 27.88 4.34
C SER A 479 30.34 27.14 4.61
N ALA A 480 30.42 25.83 4.34
CA ALA A 480 31.64 25.05 4.45
C ALA A 480 32.52 25.11 3.18
N VAL A 481 32.06 25.78 2.11
CA VAL A 481 32.66 25.70 0.77
C VAL A 481 33.03 27.06 0.18
N ASP A 482 32.49 28.16 0.72
CA ASP A 482 32.93 29.54 0.47
C ASP A 482 33.86 30.03 1.59
N ILE A 483 35.10 29.53 1.61
CA ILE A 483 36.14 30.06 2.51
C ILE A 483 36.49 31.47 2.05
N VAL A 484 35.99 32.47 2.77
CA VAL A 484 36.37 33.87 2.58
C VAL A 484 37.80 34.05 3.06
N ILE A 485 38.69 34.41 2.13
CA ILE A 485 40.13 34.64 2.38
C ILE A 485 40.32 35.97 3.12
N ARG A 486 39.53 36.99 2.79
CA ARG A 486 39.56 38.29 3.45
C ARG A 486 38.29 39.08 3.22
N ARG A 487 37.90 39.87 4.22
CA ARG A 487 36.95 40.97 4.10
C ARG A 487 37.60 42.29 4.45
N GLY A 488 37.10 43.39 3.90
CA GLY A 488 37.54 44.72 4.31
C GLY A 488 37.13 45.80 3.33
N TRP A 489 37.25 47.05 3.76
CA TRP A 489 37.03 48.20 2.91
C TRP A 489 38.17 48.37 1.90
N LEU A 490 37.81 48.62 0.65
CA LEU A 490 38.71 49.12 -0.39
C LEU A 490 38.00 50.23 -1.17
N THR A 491 38.77 51.21 -1.61
CA THR A 491 38.29 52.26 -2.50
C THR A 491 38.50 51.83 -3.94
N ILE A 492 37.44 51.78 -4.75
CA ILE A 492 37.59 51.66 -6.21
C ILE A 492 37.82 53.07 -6.77
N ASN A 493 38.96 53.28 -7.42
CA ASN A 493 39.25 54.53 -8.11
C ASN A 493 38.72 54.44 -9.55
N ILE A 494 37.65 55.19 -9.84
CA ILE A 494 37.08 55.29 -11.19
C ILE A 494 37.33 56.72 -11.67
N SER A 495 37.86 56.87 -12.90
CA SER A 495 38.20 58.17 -13.50
C SER A 495 37.15 59.26 -13.22
N ILE A 496 37.60 60.49 -12.99
CA ILE A 496 36.76 61.64 -12.56
C ILE A 496 35.54 61.86 -13.49
N MET A 497 35.64 61.51 -14.78
CA MET A 497 34.54 61.61 -15.75
C MET A 497 33.45 60.52 -15.63
N LYS A 498 33.66 59.45 -14.85
CA LYS A 498 32.75 58.29 -14.72
C LYS A 498 32.22 58.04 -13.30
N GLY A 499 32.43 58.95 -12.35
CA GLY A 499 31.71 58.93 -11.05
C GLY A 499 32.54 58.95 -9.76
N GLY A 500 33.84 59.23 -9.84
CA GLY A 500 34.72 59.43 -8.67
C GLY A 500 35.11 58.15 -7.93
N SER A 501 36.02 58.29 -6.95
CA SER A 501 36.44 57.20 -6.06
C SER A 501 35.33 56.85 -5.06
N LYS A 502 35.02 55.57 -4.90
CA LYS A 502 34.00 55.10 -3.95
C LYS A 502 34.50 53.94 -3.11
N ASP A 503 34.15 53.95 -1.83
CA ASP A 503 34.45 52.89 -0.88
C ASP A 503 33.39 51.80 -0.97
N TYR A 504 33.83 50.55 -1.02
CA TYR A 504 32.97 49.39 -0.97
C TYR A 504 33.51 48.37 0.03
N TRP A 505 32.62 47.54 0.55
CA TRP A 505 33.01 46.40 1.35
C TRP A 505 33.35 45.23 0.45
N PHE A 506 34.62 44.81 0.45
CA PHE A 506 35.10 43.72 -0.39
C PHE A 506 35.15 42.40 0.37
N VAL A 507 34.78 41.34 -0.33
CA VAL A 507 34.84 39.95 0.12
C VAL A 507 35.62 39.17 -0.94
N LEU A 508 36.84 38.76 -0.58
CA LEU A 508 37.72 37.95 -1.39
C LEU A 508 37.57 36.48 -0.98
N THR A 509 37.18 35.63 -1.93
CA THR A 509 37.17 34.16 -1.78
C THR A 509 38.27 33.54 -2.63
N ALA A 510 38.42 32.22 -2.58
CA ALA A 510 39.35 31.50 -3.46
C ALA A 510 38.97 31.57 -4.95
N GLU A 511 37.73 31.92 -5.27
CA GLU A 511 37.19 31.85 -6.64
C GLU A 511 36.74 33.22 -7.17
N SER A 512 36.40 34.18 -6.30
CA SER A 512 35.91 35.49 -6.71
C SER A 512 36.30 36.62 -5.76
N LEU A 513 36.37 37.84 -6.32
CA LEU A 513 36.36 39.09 -5.58
C LEU A 513 34.98 39.74 -5.74
N SER A 514 34.19 39.78 -4.67
CA SER A 514 32.89 40.46 -4.65
C SER A 514 32.97 41.75 -3.85
N TRP A 515 32.14 42.74 -4.19
CA TRP A 515 32.00 43.93 -3.36
C TRP A 515 30.55 44.36 -3.19
N TYR A 516 30.29 44.95 -2.04
CA TYR A 516 28.97 45.30 -1.52
C TYR A 516 28.93 46.78 -1.16
N LYS A 517 27.72 47.33 -1.04
CA LYS A 517 27.51 48.72 -0.63
C LYS A 517 28.10 49.02 0.76
N ASP A 518 27.98 48.07 1.68
CA ASP A 518 28.31 48.18 3.09
C ASP A 518 28.66 46.81 3.69
N GLU A 519 29.11 46.81 4.95
CA GLU A 519 29.48 45.63 5.74
C GLU A 519 28.31 44.67 6.01
N GLU A 520 27.06 45.10 5.83
CA GLU A 520 25.90 44.23 6.02
C GLU A 520 25.76 43.17 4.92
N GLU A 521 26.54 43.28 3.83
CA GLU A 521 26.59 42.34 2.70
C GLU A 521 25.22 42.09 2.02
N LYS A 522 24.23 42.96 2.25
CA LYS A 522 22.85 42.84 1.72
C LYS A 522 22.74 43.19 0.24
N GLU A 523 23.54 44.15 -0.23
CA GLU A 523 23.48 44.65 -1.62
C GLU A 523 24.82 44.42 -2.34
N LYS A 524 24.93 43.26 -3.02
CA LYS A 524 26.09 42.91 -3.85
C LYS A 524 26.13 43.78 -5.10
N LYS A 525 27.17 44.60 -5.25
CA LYS A 525 27.36 45.51 -6.40
C LYS A 525 27.97 44.81 -7.60
N TYR A 526 28.91 43.89 -7.36
CA TYR A 526 29.55 43.12 -8.42
C TYR A 526 30.22 41.87 -7.85
N MET A 527 30.45 40.89 -8.73
CA MET A 527 31.24 39.70 -8.46
C MET A 527 32.20 39.51 -9.62
N LEU A 528 33.50 39.50 -9.32
CA LEU A 528 34.57 39.33 -10.29
C LEU A 528 35.23 37.96 -10.08
N PRO A 529 35.11 37.01 -11.03
CA PRO A 529 35.86 35.75 -10.99
C PRO A 529 37.38 36.02 -11.01
N LEU A 530 38.15 35.24 -10.25
CA LEU A 530 39.61 35.43 -10.15
C LEU A 530 40.41 34.85 -11.34
N ASP A 531 39.75 34.12 -12.24
CA ASP A 531 40.37 33.50 -13.39
C ASP A 531 41.08 34.52 -14.29
N ASN A 532 42.33 34.23 -14.63
CA ASN A 532 43.17 35.05 -15.51
C ASN A 532 43.40 36.48 -15.02
N LEU A 533 43.28 36.74 -13.71
CA LEU A 533 43.62 38.04 -13.12
C LEU A 533 45.09 38.10 -12.66
N LYS A 534 45.68 39.28 -12.78
CA LYS A 534 47.00 39.61 -12.21
C LYS A 534 46.96 40.95 -11.48
N LEU A 535 47.90 41.12 -10.56
CA LEU A 535 48.13 42.37 -9.83
C LEU A 535 49.21 43.20 -10.52
N ARG A 536 49.05 44.51 -10.53
CA ARG A 536 50.08 45.47 -10.95
C ARG A 536 50.17 46.61 -9.95
N ASP A 537 51.38 47.09 -9.70
CA ASP A 537 51.59 48.30 -8.92
C ASP A 537 51.28 49.56 -9.74
N VAL A 538 50.57 50.50 -9.14
CA VAL A 538 50.18 51.77 -9.79
C VAL A 538 50.96 52.90 -9.14
N GLU A 539 51.64 53.71 -9.96
CA GLU A 539 52.41 54.85 -9.45
C GLU A 539 51.50 55.85 -8.72
N LYS A 540 51.98 56.35 -7.58
CA LYS A 540 51.24 57.29 -6.74
C LYS A 540 51.03 58.61 -7.50
N GLY A 541 49.79 58.91 -7.86
CA GLY A 541 49.43 60.20 -8.48
C GLY A 541 49.74 61.38 -7.56
N PHE A 542 50.18 62.51 -8.14
CA PHE A 542 50.75 63.70 -7.48
C PHE A 542 49.86 64.39 -6.41
N MET A 543 48.62 63.94 -6.21
CA MET A 543 47.66 64.47 -5.23
C MET A 543 46.89 63.39 -4.44
N SER A 544 47.20 62.10 -4.55
CA SER A 544 46.52 61.03 -3.78
C SER A 544 47.25 60.71 -2.48
N SER A 545 46.56 60.80 -1.34
CA SER A 545 47.07 60.32 -0.05
C SER A 545 46.99 58.80 0.10
N LYS A 546 46.13 58.12 -0.68
CA LYS A 546 45.92 56.66 -0.62
C LYS A 546 46.91 55.91 -1.52
N GLN A 547 47.31 54.72 -1.09
CA GLN A 547 48.17 53.79 -1.83
C GLN A 547 47.32 52.92 -2.75
N VAL A 548 47.76 52.68 -3.98
CA VAL A 548 46.93 52.06 -5.03
C VAL A 548 47.64 50.86 -5.67
N PHE A 549 46.86 49.80 -5.95
CA PHE A 549 47.27 48.70 -6.81
C PHE A 549 46.13 48.38 -7.79
N ALA A 550 46.46 47.79 -8.94
CA ALA A 550 45.49 47.45 -9.98
C ALA A 550 45.33 45.94 -10.13
N ILE A 551 44.11 45.53 -10.47
CA ILE A 551 43.79 44.17 -10.93
C ILE A 551 43.37 44.25 -12.39
N PHE A 552 43.99 43.43 -13.25
CA PHE A 552 43.70 43.39 -14.68
C PHE A 552 43.59 41.94 -15.17
N ASN A 553 42.89 41.74 -16.28
CA ASN A 553 42.75 40.43 -16.92
C ASN A 553 43.84 40.23 -17.98
N THR A 554 44.53 39.09 -17.94
CA THR A 554 45.63 38.78 -18.88
C THR A 554 45.18 38.53 -20.31
N GLU A 555 43.91 38.21 -20.53
CA GLU A 555 43.31 37.99 -21.86
C GLU A 555 42.68 39.27 -22.45
N GLN A 556 43.00 40.44 -21.88
CA GLN A 556 42.46 41.75 -22.28
C GLN A 556 40.93 41.87 -22.19
N ARG A 557 40.26 41.02 -21.40
CA ARG A 557 38.83 41.15 -21.09
C ARG A 557 38.58 42.30 -20.12
N ASN A 558 37.42 42.92 -20.23
CA ASN A 558 37.00 43.94 -19.27
C ASN A 558 36.79 43.29 -17.90
N VAL A 559 37.42 43.87 -16.88
CA VAL A 559 37.34 43.42 -15.49
C VAL A 559 36.11 43.99 -14.80
N TYR A 560 35.79 45.26 -15.07
CA TYR A 560 34.60 45.90 -14.52
C TYR A 560 34.02 46.91 -15.51
N LYS A 561 32.76 46.68 -15.92
CA LYS A 561 32.08 47.49 -16.96
C LYS A 561 32.95 47.55 -18.24
N ASP A 562 33.34 48.75 -18.66
CA ASP A 562 34.19 48.97 -19.84
C ASP A 562 35.68 49.05 -19.49
N LEU A 563 36.04 48.82 -18.23
CA LEU A 563 37.41 48.98 -17.73
C LEU A 563 38.17 47.65 -17.82
N ARG A 564 39.32 47.67 -18.49
CA ARG A 564 40.25 46.54 -18.61
C ARG A 564 41.04 46.25 -17.34
N GLN A 565 41.08 47.22 -16.42
CA GLN A 565 41.67 47.08 -15.10
C GLN A 565 40.85 47.86 -14.07
N ILE A 566 40.91 47.43 -12.81
CA ILE A 566 40.33 48.16 -11.68
C ILE A 566 41.45 48.59 -10.72
N GLU A 567 41.44 49.86 -10.34
CA GLU A 567 42.37 50.40 -9.35
C GLU A 567 41.73 50.36 -7.97
N LEU A 568 42.41 49.71 -7.03
CA LEU A 568 41.98 49.55 -5.65
C LEU A 568 42.94 50.33 -4.75
N ALA A 569 42.39 51.18 -3.89
CA ALA A 569 43.16 52.03 -2.99
C ALA A 569 42.92 51.69 -1.52
N CYS A 570 43.99 51.77 -0.73
CA CYS A 570 44.02 51.62 0.72
C CYS A 570 44.64 52.86 1.38
N ASP A 571 44.38 53.05 2.67
CA ASP A 571 44.89 54.20 3.43
C ASP A 571 46.37 54.05 3.79
N THR A 572 46.85 52.82 4.01
CA THR A 572 48.25 52.52 4.38
C THR A 572 48.93 51.55 3.42
N GLN A 573 50.26 51.57 3.37
CA GLN A 573 51.04 50.60 2.59
C GLN A 573 50.91 49.18 3.17
N GLU A 574 50.80 49.07 4.49
CA GLU A 574 50.60 47.80 5.19
C GLU A 574 49.28 47.14 4.75
N ASP A 575 48.21 47.92 4.57
CA ASP A 575 46.95 47.42 4.06
C ASP A 575 47.08 46.90 2.62
N VAL A 576 47.79 47.63 1.75
CA VAL A 576 48.06 47.18 0.37
C VAL A 576 48.80 45.85 0.36
N ASP A 577 49.89 45.74 1.12
CA ASP A 577 50.71 44.52 1.15
C ASP A 577 49.93 43.35 1.75
N SER A 578 49.13 43.61 2.76
CA SER A 578 48.23 42.64 3.38
C SER A 578 47.15 42.18 2.38
N TRP A 579 46.58 43.09 1.58
CA TRP A 579 45.59 42.74 0.54
C TRP A 579 46.22 41.96 -0.61
N LYS A 580 47.41 42.37 -1.09
CA LYS A 580 48.19 41.61 -2.08
C LYS A 580 48.54 40.21 -1.58
N ALA A 581 48.93 40.06 -0.31
CA ALA A 581 49.14 38.75 0.30
C ALA A 581 47.87 37.89 0.30
N SER A 582 46.69 38.52 0.46
CA SER A 582 45.40 37.85 0.40
C SER A 582 45.06 37.39 -1.02
N PHE A 583 45.32 38.23 -2.03
CA PHE A 583 45.18 37.87 -3.44
C PHE A 583 46.17 36.78 -3.88
N LEU A 584 47.41 36.80 -3.38
CA LEU A 584 48.40 35.73 -3.58
C LEU A 584 47.89 34.40 -3.01
N ARG A 585 47.25 34.41 -1.84
CA ARG A 585 46.58 33.22 -1.28
C ARG A 585 45.39 32.76 -2.13
N ALA A 586 44.75 33.67 -2.85
CA ALA A 586 43.66 33.40 -3.79
C ALA A 586 44.13 33.01 -5.20
N GLY A 587 45.45 32.88 -5.43
CA GLY A 587 46.01 32.50 -6.74
C GLY A 587 46.17 33.64 -7.74
N VAL A 588 46.01 34.90 -7.32
CA VAL A 588 46.22 36.10 -8.16
C VAL A 588 47.62 36.65 -7.89
N TYR A 589 48.51 36.54 -8.88
CA TYR A 589 49.92 36.89 -8.73
C TYR A 589 50.27 38.27 -9.32
N PRO A 590 51.26 38.98 -8.77
CA PRO A 590 51.79 40.19 -9.37
C PRO A 590 52.46 39.92 -10.72
N GLU A 591 52.33 40.88 -11.62
CA GLU A 591 53.06 40.92 -12.87
C GLU A 591 54.57 41.02 -12.60
N LYS A 592 55.37 40.27 -13.36
CA LYS A 592 56.83 40.34 -13.26
C LYS A 592 57.31 41.43 -14.21
N ASP A 593 58.08 42.39 -13.70
CA ASP A 593 58.76 43.39 -14.54
C ASP A 593 59.79 42.69 -15.43
N GLN A 594 59.49 42.57 -16.72
CA GLN A 594 60.51 42.40 -17.76
C GLN A 594 60.11 43.17 -19.02
N PRO A 595 61.05 43.93 -19.62
CA PRO A 595 60.80 44.71 -20.82
C PRO A 595 60.63 43.79 -22.04
N GLU A 596 59.71 44.19 -22.91
CA GLU A 596 59.40 43.55 -24.19
C GLU A 596 60.66 43.34 -25.05
N ASN A 597 60.82 42.12 -25.55
CA ASN A 597 61.45 41.87 -26.84
C ASN A 597 60.73 40.67 -27.48
N GLU A 598 60.02 40.96 -28.56
CA GLU A 598 59.41 39.98 -29.45
C GLU A 598 60.47 39.22 -30.26
N ASP A 599 60.00 38.11 -30.85
CA ASP A 599 60.63 37.25 -31.86
C ASP A 599 61.53 36.10 -31.39
N ALA A 600 60.90 34.92 -31.21
CA ALA A 600 61.09 33.80 -32.15
C ALA A 600 60.20 32.61 -31.77
N MET A 601 59.30 32.27 -32.70
CA MET A 601 58.65 30.98 -32.80
C MET A 601 59.72 29.87 -32.95
N VAL A 602 59.78 28.93 -32.01
CA VAL A 602 60.41 27.61 -32.24
C VAL A 602 59.49 26.52 -31.65
N PRO A 603 59.09 25.50 -32.42
CA PRO A 603 58.21 24.44 -31.95
C PRO A 603 58.98 23.49 -31.02
N SER A 604 58.56 23.38 -29.77
CA SER A 604 59.12 22.45 -28.80
C SER A 604 58.37 21.12 -28.83
N ASP A 605 58.74 20.28 -29.79
CA ASP A 605 58.54 18.83 -29.73
C ASP A 605 59.91 18.15 -29.73
N THR A 606 60.62 18.29 -28.61
CA THR A 606 61.61 17.30 -28.16
C THR A 606 61.65 17.35 -26.65
N VAL A 607 61.16 16.28 -26.02
CA VAL A 607 61.45 15.95 -24.62
C VAL A 607 62.98 15.88 -24.48
N SER A 608 63.58 17.00 -24.07
CA SER A 608 64.95 17.03 -23.58
C SER A 608 64.96 16.23 -22.28
N MET A 609 65.48 15.01 -22.34
CA MET A 609 65.78 14.17 -21.18
C MET A 609 66.90 14.85 -20.37
N ASP A 610 66.58 15.85 -19.57
CA ASP A 610 67.44 16.25 -18.45
C ASP A 610 67.24 15.21 -17.33
N PRO A 611 68.20 14.29 -17.12
CA PRO A 611 68.04 13.19 -16.17
C PRO A 611 67.88 13.70 -14.74
N GLN A 612 68.33 14.93 -14.45
CA GLN A 612 68.19 15.55 -13.14
C GLN A 612 66.76 16.07 -12.93
N LEU A 613 66.19 16.76 -13.91
CA LEU A 613 64.80 17.21 -13.85
C LEU A 613 63.83 16.03 -13.78
N GLU A 614 64.06 14.95 -14.53
CA GLU A 614 63.21 13.76 -14.46
C GLU A 614 63.21 13.11 -13.07
N ARG A 615 64.38 13.02 -12.42
CA ARG A 615 64.48 12.54 -11.03
C ARG A 615 63.74 13.46 -10.07
N GLN A 616 63.82 14.77 -10.25
CA GLN A 616 63.10 15.73 -9.41
C GLN A 616 61.58 15.62 -9.61
N VAL A 617 61.12 15.52 -10.85
CA VAL A 617 59.70 15.31 -11.18
C VAL A 617 59.18 14.02 -10.55
N GLU A 618 59.92 12.93 -10.67
CA GLU A 618 59.52 11.63 -10.10
C GLU A 618 59.53 11.65 -8.57
N THR A 619 60.47 12.35 -7.95
CA THR A 619 60.51 12.55 -6.49
C THR A 619 59.28 13.32 -6.01
N ILE A 620 58.97 14.48 -6.64
CA ILE A 620 57.79 15.27 -6.29
C ILE A 620 56.52 14.47 -6.56
N ARG A 621 56.42 13.74 -7.68
CA ARG A 621 55.26 12.89 -7.99
C ARG A 621 55.00 11.88 -6.88
N ASN A 622 56.01 11.13 -6.44
CA ASN A 622 55.86 10.16 -5.36
C ASN A 622 55.46 10.80 -4.03
N LEU A 623 55.98 12.00 -3.73
CA LEU A 623 55.57 12.76 -2.55
C LEU A 623 54.12 13.24 -2.65
N VAL A 624 53.71 13.77 -3.80
CA VAL A 624 52.33 14.19 -4.08
C VAL A 624 51.38 13.00 -3.94
N ASP A 625 51.69 11.86 -4.55
CA ASP A 625 50.85 10.66 -4.47
C ASP A 625 50.73 10.15 -3.04
N SER A 626 51.83 10.13 -2.30
CA SER A 626 51.82 9.75 -0.87
C SER A 626 50.96 10.69 -0.05
N TYR A 627 51.11 12.00 -0.23
CA TYR A 627 50.36 13.00 0.51
C TYR A 627 48.87 13.00 0.16
N ILE A 628 48.52 12.92 -1.12
CA ILE A 628 47.13 12.82 -1.59
C ILE A 628 46.51 11.50 -1.12
N GLY A 629 47.28 10.41 -1.03
CA GLY A 629 46.82 9.17 -0.41
C GLY A 629 46.40 9.35 1.06
N ILE A 630 47.15 10.13 1.85
CA ILE A 630 46.80 10.47 3.23
C ILE A 630 45.54 11.34 3.27
N VAL A 631 45.47 12.38 2.44
CA VAL A 631 44.31 13.29 2.36
C VAL A 631 43.04 12.54 1.98
N ASN A 632 43.10 11.67 0.97
CA ASN A 632 41.96 10.85 0.54
C ASN A 632 41.49 9.91 1.66
N LYS A 633 42.42 9.34 2.43
CA LYS A 633 42.07 8.51 3.60
C LYS A 633 41.37 9.31 4.68
N SER A 634 41.85 10.53 4.97
CA SER A 634 41.23 11.44 5.94
C SER A 634 39.84 11.91 5.50
N ILE A 635 39.69 12.34 4.24
CA ILE A 635 38.40 12.81 3.69
C ILE A 635 37.36 11.68 3.68
N ARG A 636 37.77 10.45 3.31
CA ARG A 636 36.89 9.28 3.31
C ARG A 636 36.33 8.96 4.69
N ASP A 637 37.06 9.29 5.76
CA ASP A 637 36.63 9.07 7.14
C ASP A 637 35.85 10.26 7.72
N LEU A 638 36.31 11.49 7.48
CA LEU A 638 35.73 12.69 8.07
C LEU A 638 34.41 13.09 7.40
N MET A 639 34.27 12.96 6.08
CA MET A 639 33.06 13.39 5.38
C MET A 639 31.79 12.68 5.85
N PRO A 640 31.74 11.34 5.96
CA PRO A 640 30.59 10.65 6.54
C PRO A 640 30.27 11.11 7.97
N LYS A 641 31.28 11.32 8.82
CA LYS A 641 31.09 11.76 10.22
C LYS A 641 30.50 13.17 10.29
N THR A 642 30.96 14.08 9.44
CA THR A 642 30.43 15.44 9.34
C THR A 642 28.97 15.43 8.89
N ILE A 643 28.62 14.65 7.87
CA ILE A 643 27.23 14.53 7.39
C ILE A 643 26.35 13.88 8.47
N MET A 644 26.81 12.80 9.11
CA MET A 644 26.09 12.16 10.22
C MET A 644 25.76 13.16 11.33
N HIS A 645 26.75 13.94 11.77
CA HIS A 645 26.58 14.86 12.90
C HIS A 645 25.74 16.08 12.55
N LEU A 646 26.06 16.78 11.45
CA LEU A 646 25.43 18.06 11.09
C LEU A 646 24.10 17.90 10.34
N MET A 647 23.86 16.75 9.72
CA MET A 647 22.69 16.52 8.88
C MET A 647 21.72 15.53 9.51
N ILE A 648 22.19 14.31 9.76
CA ILE A 648 21.32 13.21 10.16
C ILE A 648 20.89 13.37 11.63
N ASN A 649 21.85 13.59 12.54
CA ASN A 649 21.56 13.78 13.95
C ASN A 649 20.79 15.08 14.20
N SER A 650 21.17 16.18 13.54
CA SER A 650 20.42 17.43 13.64
C SER A 650 18.97 17.33 13.12
N ALA A 651 18.73 16.55 12.05
CA ALA A 651 17.37 16.27 11.58
C ALA A 651 16.57 15.45 12.62
N LYS A 652 17.19 14.44 13.22
CA LYS A 652 16.59 13.62 14.27
C LYS A 652 16.20 14.50 15.47
N ASP A 653 17.12 15.32 15.97
CA ASP A 653 16.88 16.23 17.10
C ASP A 653 15.74 17.21 16.80
N PHE A 654 15.71 17.80 15.61
CA PHE A 654 14.62 18.69 15.18
C PHE A 654 13.25 17.99 15.20
N ILE A 655 13.17 16.77 14.67
CA ILE A 655 11.92 15.99 14.63
C ILE A 655 11.40 15.69 16.04
N HIS A 656 12.29 15.36 16.98
CA HIS A 656 11.89 15.00 18.34
C HIS A 656 11.63 16.22 19.24
N SER A 657 12.40 17.30 19.10
CA SER A 657 12.41 18.40 20.06
C SER A 657 11.65 19.65 19.59
N GLU A 658 11.60 19.91 18.28
CA GLU A 658 11.09 21.19 17.75
C GLU A 658 9.82 21.04 16.91
N LEU A 659 9.69 19.96 16.13
CA LEU A 659 8.62 19.77 15.15
C LEU A 659 7.21 19.95 15.73
N LEU A 660 6.97 19.42 16.94
CA LEU A 660 5.68 19.55 17.60
C LEU A 660 5.34 21.03 17.88
N ALA A 661 6.29 21.77 18.46
CA ALA A 661 6.11 23.19 18.80
C ALA A 661 5.87 24.04 17.53
N TYR A 662 6.54 23.72 16.42
CA TYR A 662 6.29 24.36 15.13
C TYR A 662 4.89 24.07 14.60
N LEU A 663 4.40 22.82 14.69
CA LEU A 663 3.05 22.49 14.26
C LEU A 663 1.99 23.19 15.11
N TYR A 664 2.27 23.43 16.40
CA TYR A 664 1.42 24.23 17.28
C TYR A 664 1.42 25.72 16.97
N SER A 665 2.52 26.28 16.47
CA SER A 665 2.65 27.73 16.19
C SER A 665 2.26 28.13 14.77
N ALA A 666 2.28 27.19 13.82
CA ALA A 666 2.15 27.48 12.39
C ALA A 666 0.70 27.54 11.85
N GLY A 667 -0.33 27.21 12.63
CA GLY A 667 -1.70 27.19 12.08
C GLY A 667 -2.85 27.16 13.09
N ASP A 668 -4.05 27.42 12.57
CA ASP A 668 -5.32 27.20 13.27
C ASP A 668 -5.48 25.70 13.54
N GLN A 669 -5.41 25.33 14.82
CA GLN A 669 -5.53 23.96 15.31
C GLN A 669 -6.86 23.31 14.87
N GLY A 670 -7.91 24.11 14.65
CA GLY A 670 -9.19 23.64 14.16
C GLY A 670 -9.09 23.05 12.76
N SER A 671 -8.50 23.80 11.83
CA SER A 671 -8.35 23.43 10.41
C SER A 671 -7.25 22.39 10.18
N LEU A 672 -6.17 22.42 10.97
CA LEU A 672 -5.12 21.40 10.88
C LEU A 672 -5.66 20.03 11.26
N MET A 673 -6.76 19.96 12.04
CA MET A 673 -7.32 18.74 12.64
C MET A 673 -8.74 18.36 12.23
N GLU A 674 -9.12 18.70 10.99
CA GLU A 674 -10.40 18.30 10.41
C GLU A 674 -10.44 16.83 9.98
N GLU A 675 -11.57 16.18 10.26
CA GLU A 675 -11.89 14.82 9.81
C GLU A 675 -12.11 14.82 8.29
N SER A 676 -11.65 13.76 7.62
CA SER A 676 -11.95 13.57 6.20
C SER A 676 -13.41 13.22 5.98
N ALA A 677 -13.99 13.65 4.85
CA ALA A 677 -15.35 13.26 4.49
C ALA A 677 -15.50 11.72 4.42
N GLU A 678 -14.45 11.03 3.95
CA GLU A 678 -14.42 9.56 3.85
C GLU A 678 -14.36 8.87 5.23
N GLN A 679 -13.59 9.40 6.18
CA GLN A 679 -13.57 8.88 7.56
C GLN A 679 -14.85 9.18 8.31
N ALA A 680 -15.40 10.39 8.14
CA ALA A 680 -16.69 10.73 8.72
C ALA A 680 -17.77 9.77 8.24
N GLN A 681 -17.79 9.48 6.93
CA GLN A 681 -18.67 8.49 6.35
C GLN A 681 -18.41 7.08 6.92
N ARG A 682 -17.16 6.63 6.96
CA ARG A 682 -16.81 5.30 7.49
C ARG A 682 -17.18 5.14 8.97
N ARG A 683 -16.97 6.17 9.79
CA ARG A 683 -17.37 6.22 11.19
C ARG A 683 -18.88 6.13 11.33
N ASP A 684 -19.63 6.90 10.54
CA ASP A 684 -21.09 6.88 10.55
C ASP A 684 -21.64 5.51 10.10
N GLU A 685 -21.06 4.90 9.07
CA GLU A 685 -21.39 3.54 8.60
C GLU A 685 -21.13 2.49 9.69
N MET A 686 -19.97 2.56 10.35
CA MET A 686 -19.60 1.63 11.41
C MET A 686 -20.52 1.77 12.65
N LEU A 687 -20.88 3.00 13.04
CA LEU A 687 -21.84 3.24 14.12
C LEU A 687 -23.23 2.73 13.77
N ARG A 688 -23.71 2.93 12.52
CA ARG A 688 -24.98 2.37 12.05
C ARG A 688 -24.97 0.84 12.12
N MET A 689 -23.90 0.21 11.65
CA MET A 689 -23.72 -1.24 11.71
C MET A 689 -23.74 -1.75 13.16
N TYR A 690 -23.03 -1.07 14.06
CA TYR A 690 -23.00 -1.40 15.48
C TYR A 690 -24.39 -1.40 16.12
N HIS A 691 -25.17 -0.34 15.88
CA HIS A 691 -26.53 -0.21 16.44
C HIS A 691 -27.46 -1.30 15.91
N ALA A 692 -27.38 -1.60 14.62
CA ALA A 692 -28.21 -2.64 14.03
C ALA A 692 -27.86 -4.05 14.46
N LEU A 693 -26.57 -4.37 14.63
CA LEU A 693 -26.16 -5.66 15.18
C LEU A 693 -26.67 -5.83 16.62
N LYS A 694 -26.64 -4.77 17.42
CA LYS A 694 -27.25 -4.76 18.76
C LYS A 694 -28.75 -5.00 18.71
N GLU A 695 -29.47 -4.28 17.86
CA GLU A 695 -30.92 -4.43 17.69
C GLU A 695 -31.27 -5.86 17.24
N ALA A 696 -30.54 -6.39 16.25
CA ALA A 696 -30.71 -7.76 15.77
C ALA A 696 -30.52 -8.81 16.87
N LEU A 697 -29.51 -8.65 17.72
CA LEU A 697 -29.26 -9.58 18.83
C LEU A 697 -30.34 -9.51 19.91
N VAL A 698 -30.89 -8.32 20.19
CA VAL A 698 -32.04 -8.16 21.10
C VAL A 698 -33.26 -8.90 20.52
N LEU A 699 -33.57 -8.66 19.24
CA LEU A 699 -34.68 -9.31 18.55
C LEU A 699 -34.57 -10.85 18.57
N ILE A 700 -33.36 -11.41 18.39
CA ILE A 700 -33.12 -12.86 18.47
C ILE A 700 -33.26 -13.38 19.93
N GLY A 701 -32.83 -12.58 20.91
CA GLY A 701 -32.91 -12.89 22.34
C GLY A 701 -34.35 -13.09 22.83
N ASP A 702 -35.27 -12.23 22.39
CA ASP A 702 -36.69 -12.25 22.79
C ASP A 702 -37.43 -13.52 22.33
N ILE A 703 -36.97 -14.17 21.25
CA ILE A 703 -37.60 -15.40 20.73
C ILE A 703 -37.03 -16.66 21.38
N SER A 704 -35.74 -16.66 21.72
CA SER A 704 -35.10 -17.81 22.38
C SER A 704 -35.74 -18.14 23.75
N THR A 705 -36.39 -17.17 24.40
CA THR A 705 -37.07 -17.33 25.68
C THR A 705 -38.52 -17.82 25.57
N THR A 706 -39.11 -17.86 24.36
CA THR A 706 -40.55 -18.13 24.14
C THR A 706 -40.86 -19.45 23.41
N THR A 707 -39.87 -20.24 23.01
CA THR A 707 -40.08 -21.52 22.28
C THR A 707 -39.71 -22.77 23.09
N VAL A 708 -40.61 -23.76 23.19
CA VAL A 708 -40.35 -25.10 23.79
C VAL A 708 -40.02 -26.11 22.69
N SER A 709 -38.99 -26.95 22.91
CA SER A 709 -38.51 -27.96 21.96
C SER A 709 -39.19 -29.32 22.15
N THR A 710 -39.69 -29.92 21.07
CA THR A 710 -39.83 -31.38 20.95
C THR A 710 -38.75 -31.94 20.02
N PRO A 711 -38.02 -33.01 20.40
CA PRO A 711 -37.01 -33.62 19.54
C PRO A 711 -37.61 -34.21 18.26
N VAL A 712 -36.85 -34.15 17.17
CA VAL A 712 -37.19 -34.82 15.90
C VAL A 712 -36.99 -36.34 16.08
N PRO A 713 -37.88 -37.21 15.55
CA PRO A 713 -37.66 -38.65 15.59
C PRO A 713 -36.34 -39.02 14.86
N PRO A 714 -35.66 -40.09 15.32
CA PRO A 714 -34.35 -40.49 14.79
C PRO A 714 -34.42 -40.85 13.30
N PRO A 715 -33.27 -40.82 12.58
CA PRO A 715 -33.19 -41.24 11.19
C PRO A 715 -33.71 -42.67 11.00
N VAL A 716 -34.38 -42.93 9.89
CA VAL A 716 -34.79 -44.27 9.49
C VAL A 716 -33.54 -45.07 9.14
N ASP A 717 -33.40 -46.26 9.75
CA ASP A 717 -32.28 -47.17 9.54
C ASP A 717 -32.44 -47.89 8.19
N ASP A 718 -31.53 -47.64 7.24
CA ASP A 718 -31.54 -48.25 5.90
C ASP A 718 -31.03 -49.70 5.88
N GLY A 719 -30.90 -50.35 7.05
CA GLY A 719 -30.44 -51.73 7.20
C GLY A 719 -31.31 -52.80 6.52
N TRP A 720 -32.45 -52.43 5.93
CA TRP A 720 -33.37 -53.35 5.24
C TRP A 720 -33.20 -53.38 3.71
N ILE A 721 -32.31 -52.56 3.14
CA ILE A 721 -31.97 -52.63 1.72
C ILE A 721 -30.95 -53.78 1.55
N PRO A 722 -31.29 -54.89 0.86
CA PRO A 722 -30.33 -55.96 0.62
C PRO A 722 -29.20 -55.43 -0.27
N LYS A 723 -27.96 -55.47 0.22
CA LYS A 723 -26.78 -55.25 -0.61
C LYS A 723 -26.57 -56.49 -1.48
N ASP A 724 -26.50 -56.31 -2.80
CA ASP A 724 -26.15 -57.39 -3.71
C ASP A 724 -24.77 -58.00 -3.34
N PRO A 725 -24.61 -59.33 -3.42
CA PRO A 725 -23.35 -59.97 -3.08
C PRO A 725 -22.28 -59.71 -4.15
N PRO A 726 -21.00 -59.61 -3.76
CA PRO A 726 -19.90 -59.54 -4.73
C PRO A 726 -19.78 -60.88 -5.49
N PRO A 727 -19.36 -60.88 -6.77
CA PRO A 727 -19.22 -62.12 -7.53
C PRO A 727 -18.10 -62.99 -6.92
N ALA A 728 -18.47 -64.22 -6.55
CA ALA A 728 -17.59 -65.22 -6.00
C ALA A 728 -16.55 -65.69 -7.04
N THR A 729 -15.28 -65.61 -6.66
CA THR A 729 -14.17 -66.29 -7.32
C THR A 729 -14.34 -67.81 -7.20
N ARG A 730 -14.33 -68.51 -8.35
CA ARG A 730 -14.20 -69.98 -8.43
C ARG A 730 -12.76 -70.37 -8.80
N PRO A 731 -12.31 -71.60 -8.45
CA PRO A 731 -10.90 -71.96 -8.37
C PRO A 731 -10.29 -72.43 -9.69
N ALA A 732 -8.97 -72.35 -9.78
CA ALA A 732 -8.14 -72.66 -10.93
C ALA A 732 -7.96 -74.17 -11.19
N SER A 733 -7.92 -74.56 -12.47
CA SER A 733 -7.31 -75.81 -12.93
C SER A 733 -6.68 -75.69 -14.33
N ALA A 734 -5.38 -76.05 -14.34
CA ALA A 734 -4.48 -76.51 -15.41
C ALA A 734 -4.57 -75.96 -16.85
N ALA A 735 -3.46 -75.37 -17.32
CA ALA A 735 -3.06 -75.41 -18.73
C ALA A 735 -1.52 -75.45 -18.88
N ALA A 736 -1.05 -76.38 -19.71
CA ALA A 736 0.33 -76.57 -20.15
C ALA A 736 0.63 -75.75 -21.45
N PRO A 737 1.89 -75.64 -21.91
CA PRO A 737 2.41 -74.48 -22.68
C PRO A 737 2.58 -74.74 -24.20
N PRO A 738 2.94 -73.70 -24.99
CA PRO A 738 3.88 -73.90 -26.11
C PRO A 738 4.91 -72.72 -26.23
N PRO A 739 5.82 -72.65 -27.23
CA PRO A 739 7.21 -73.07 -27.09
C PRO A 739 8.24 -71.93 -27.28
N SER A 740 9.51 -72.35 -27.23
CA SER A 740 10.77 -71.63 -26.98
C SER A 740 11.50 -70.98 -28.19
N ARG A 741 12.15 -69.82 -27.91
CA ARG A 741 13.48 -69.28 -28.36
C ARG A 741 13.75 -69.02 -29.88
N PRO A 742 14.68 -68.10 -30.28
CA PRO A 742 16.09 -68.08 -29.86
C PRO A 742 16.77 -66.71 -29.58
N LEU A 743 18.04 -66.81 -29.22
CA LEU A 743 19.01 -65.85 -28.67
C LEU A 743 19.65 -64.90 -29.73
N GLY A 744 20.13 -63.72 -29.29
CA GLY A 744 21.04 -62.87 -30.08
C GLY A 744 21.64 -61.68 -29.33
N VAL A 745 22.86 -61.89 -28.82
CA VAL A 745 24.01 -61.04 -28.41
C VAL A 745 23.93 -59.48 -28.45
N ARG A 746 24.44 -58.92 -27.33
CA ARG A 746 24.91 -57.55 -26.97
C ARG A 746 25.59 -56.69 -28.05
N GLY A 747 25.29 -55.39 -27.98
CA GLY A 747 26.15 -54.24 -28.31
C GLY A 747 25.54 -52.92 -27.81
N PRO A 748 26.32 -51.91 -27.36
CA PRO A 748 25.86 -50.88 -26.41
C PRO A 748 25.64 -49.49 -27.04
N ALA A 749 24.65 -48.71 -26.56
CA ALA A 749 24.72 -47.24 -26.49
C ALA A 749 23.51 -46.58 -25.80
N SER A 750 23.85 -45.60 -24.94
CA SER A 750 23.22 -44.28 -24.73
C SER A 750 21.73 -44.16 -24.38
N GLY A 751 21.46 -43.73 -23.15
CA GLY A 751 20.24 -43.01 -22.77
C GLY A 751 20.57 -41.59 -22.28
N PRO A 752 19.73 -40.59 -22.61
CA PRO A 752 19.67 -39.31 -21.90
C PRO A 752 18.20 -38.93 -21.55
N PRO A 753 17.93 -37.82 -20.84
CA PRO A 753 18.27 -37.54 -19.44
C PRO A 753 17.04 -37.05 -18.61
N PRO A 754 17.16 -36.84 -17.29
CA PRO A 754 16.16 -36.15 -16.48
C PRO A 754 16.56 -34.70 -16.10
N ALA A 755 15.57 -33.83 -15.87
CA ALA A 755 15.67 -32.49 -15.24
C ALA A 755 14.74 -32.50 -13.99
N LEU A 756 15.17 -32.28 -12.74
CA LEU A 756 15.77 -31.12 -12.02
C LEU A 756 14.75 -30.08 -11.51
N ASN A 757 14.38 -30.21 -10.21
CA ASN A 757 14.18 -29.12 -9.23
C ASN A 757 13.99 -29.66 -7.78
N PRO A 758 14.11 -28.86 -6.69
CA PRO A 758 15.10 -29.10 -5.64
C PRO A 758 14.58 -29.39 -4.21
N SER A 759 15.42 -30.12 -3.47
CA SER A 759 15.75 -30.19 -2.02
C SER A 759 14.69 -30.05 -0.90
N PRO A 760 14.64 -31.02 0.04
CA PRO A 760 14.02 -30.87 1.37
C PRO A 760 15.04 -30.45 2.46
N ALA A 761 14.50 -29.96 3.58
CA ALA A 761 15.16 -29.36 4.73
C ALA A 761 16.23 -30.23 5.42
N PHE A 762 17.33 -29.60 5.82
CA PHE A 762 18.34 -30.13 6.75
C PHE A 762 18.02 -29.69 8.19
N GLY A 763 17.80 -30.64 9.08
CA GLY A 763 17.77 -30.46 10.54
C GLY A 763 19.12 -30.85 11.15
N ALA A 764 19.62 -30.03 12.08
CA ALA A 764 20.88 -30.21 12.81
C ALA A 764 20.75 -31.21 14.00
N PRO A 765 21.85 -31.85 14.43
CA PRO A 765 21.87 -32.80 15.57
C PRO A 765 21.92 -32.09 16.95
N PRO A 766 21.59 -32.79 18.06
CA PRO A 766 21.38 -32.18 19.38
C PRO A 766 22.66 -31.93 20.20
N VAL A 767 22.59 -30.90 21.06
CA VAL A 767 23.63 -30.40 21.99
C VAL A 767 23.46 -31.00 23.40
N PRO A 768 24.53 -31.28 24.18
CA PRO A 768 24.44 -31.89 25.51
C PRO A 768 24.10 -30.89 26.62
N SER A 769 23.33 -31.33 27.62
CA SER A 769 22.88 -30.57 28.79
C SER A 769 23.94 -30.51 29.90
N ARG A 770 24.07 -29.35 30.56
CA ARG A 770 25.01 -29.05 31.67
C ARG A 770 24.35 -29.31 33.04
N PRO A 771 25.05 -29.87 34.05
CA PRO A 771 24.46 -30.16 35.37
C PRO A 771 24.30 -28.90 36.24
N GLY A 772 23.20 -28.81 36.99
CA GLY A 772 22.96 -27.78 38.00
C GLY A 772 23.56 -28.10 39.38
N PRO A 773 23.67 -27.11 40.29
CA PRO A 773 24.24 -27.28 41.63
C PRO A 773 23.19 -27.77 42.65
N PRO A 774 23.62 -28.40 43.77
CA PRO A 774 22.71 -29.06 44.73
C PRO A 774 22.07 -28.10 45.76
N PRO A 775 20.97 -28.51 46.43
CA PRO A 775 20.19 -27.65 47.32
C PRO A 775 20.51 -27.82 48.81
N GLY A 776 20.40 -26.74 49.58
CA GLY A 776 20.21 -26.81 51.03
C GLY A 776 20.70 -25.58 51.81
N GLN A 777 19.77 -24.70 52.20
CA GLN A 777 19.48 -24.29 53.60
C GLN A 777 18.71 -22.96 53.63
N ALA A 778 17.64 -22.98 54.41
CA ALA A 778 16.74 -21.87 54.62
C ALA A 778 17.27 -20.90 55.70
N ALA A 779 16.85 -19.64 55.55
CA ALA A 779 16.21 -18.82 56.59
C ALA A 779 16.96 -17.58 57.14
N TYR A 780 16.12 -16.55 57.30
CA TYR A 780 16.17 -15.39 58.22
C TYR A 780 17.08 -14.18 57.94
N ALA A 781 16.42 -13.03 58.09
CA ALA A 781 16.91 -11.66 58.09
C ALA A 781 17.60 -11.30 59.42
N GLY A 782 18.55 -10.35 59.36
CA GLY A 782 19.12 -9.68 60.54
C GLY A 782 20.48 -9.01 60.26
N ASP A 783 20.49 -7.68 60.23
CA ASP A 783 21.64 -6.74 60.34
C ASP A 783 22.32 -6.87 61.74
N PRO A 784 23.48 -6.26 62.14
CA PRO A 784 24.43 -5.36 61.43
C PRO A 784 25.96 -5.58 61.67
N ASN A 785 26.77 -4.91 60.84
CA ASN A 785 28.13 -4.40 61.09
C ASN A 785 29.34 -5.38 61.25
N SER A 786 30.13 -5.55 60.19
CA SER A 786 31.60 -5.69 60.28
C SER A 786 32.26 -5.18 58.98
N GLY A 787 33.40 -4.50 59.12
CA GLY A 787 33.90 -3.52 58.16
C GLY A 787 34.94 -3.99 57.14
N SER A 788 35.24 -3.04 56.24
CA SER A 788 36.44 -2.87 55.40
C SER A 788 36.77 -3.95 54.36
N VAL A 789 36.62 -3.59 53.07
CA VAL A 789 37.26 -4.25 51.93
C VAL A 789 38.17 -3.23 51.20
N PRO A 790 39.39 -3.60 50.76
CA PRO A 790 40.45 -2.65 50.42
C PRO A 790 40.40 -2.13 48.97
N LEU A 791 40.83 -0.88 48.79
CA LEU A 791 41.13 -0.26 47.50
C LEU A 791 42.43 -0.82 46.90
N VAL A 792 42.42 -1.12 45.60
CA VAL A 792 43.58 -1.54 44.80
C VAL A 792 43.85 -0.47 43.72
N PRO A 793 45.13 -0.16 43.42
CA PRO A 793 45.58 1.21 43.14
C PRO A 793 45.68 1.58 41.65
N SER A 794 45.56 2.89 41.41
CA SER A 794 45.76 3.59 40.14
C SER A 794 47.19 3.43 39.61
N ARG A 795 47.33 3.02 38.35
CA ARG A 795 48.62 2.97 37.62
C ARG A 795 48.71 4.13 36.61
N PRO A 796 49.91 4.70 36.38
CA PRO A 796 50.09 6.01 35.73
C PRO A 796 49.86 6.00 34.22
N ALA A 797 49.52 7.18 33.70
CA ALA A 797 49.35 7.45 32.28
C ALA A 797 50.64 7.16 31.48
N ARG A 798 50.49 6.43 30.38
CA ARG A 798 51.54 6.18 29.39
C ARG A 798 51.48 7.29 28.36
N VAL A 799 52.54 8.10 28.28
CA VAL A 799 52.73 9.15 27.26
C VAL A 799 52.83 8.49 25.87
N PRO A 800 51.97 8.84 24.90
CA PRO A 800 52.17 8.48 23.50
C PRO A 800 53.27 9.36 22.87
N PRO A 801 54.05 8.86 21.89
CA PRO A 801 55.10 9.63 21.24
C PRO A 801 54.52 10.86 20.53
N HIS A 802 55.28 11.97 20.54
CA HIS A 802 54.94 13.20 19.83
C HIS A 802 54.64 12.93 18.36
N ILE A 803 53.36 12.97 18.01
CA ILE A 803 52.88 13.11 16.64
C ILE A 803 52.78 14.62 16.41
N TYR A 804 53.42 15.13 15.37
CA TYR A 804 53.26 16.50 14.92
C TYR A 804 51.77 16.77 14.66
N THR A 805 51.14 17.51 15.56
CA THR A 805 49.78 17.99 15.44
C THR A 805 49.74 19.00 14.30
N ILE A 806 49.15 18.64 13.16
CA ILE A 806 48.67 19.65 12.20
C ILE A 806 47.41 20.23 12.84
N GLU A 807 47.52 21.45 13.36
CA GLU A 807 46.41 22.20 13.94
C GLU A 807 45.33 22.48 12.88
N PHE A 808 44.21 21.78 12.97
CA PHE A 808 42.95 22.10 12.27
C PHE A 808 42.22 23.32 12.88
N TYR A 809 42.95 24.24 13.53
CA TYR A 809 42.38 25.42 14.18
C TYR A 809 41.95 26.54 13.22
N SER A 810 42.10 26.38 11.90
CA SER A 810 41.71 27.41 10.92
C SER A 810 40.31 27.22 10.32
N TRP A 811 39.56 26.19 10.69
CA TRP A 811 38.15 26.02 10.27
C TRP A 811 37.25 26.40 11.45
N GLY A 812 37.15 27.71 11.70
CA GLY A 812 36.32 28.27 12.76
C GLY A 812 34.84 27.99 12.54
N PHE A 813 34.35 26.87 13.09
CA PHE A 813 32.93 26.62 13.29
C PHE A 813 32.46 27.45 14.49
N GLY A 814 32.29 28.75 14.27
CA GLY A 814 31.66 29.66 15.22
C GLY A 814 30.15 29.64 15.06
N VAL A 815 29.46 29.25 16.13
CA VAL A 815 28.00 29.38 16.26
C VAL A 815 27.66 30.86 16.37
N ALA A 816 26.97 31.42 15.36
CA ALA A 816 26.29 32.69 15.48
C ALA A 816 24.85 32.50 14.97
N GLY A 817 23.95 32.25 15.91
CA GLY A 817 22.52 32.39 15.71
C GLY A 817 22.09 33.86 15.80
N GLU A 818 20.88 34.09 15.30
CA GLU A 818 20.05 35.29 15.42
C GLU A 818 20.36 36.43 14.44
N GLY A 819 19.43 36.64 13.48
CA GLY A 819 19.37 37.91 12.77
C GLY A 819 19.00 37.90 11.28
N LEU A 820 18.29 36.91 10.74
CA LEU A 820 17.75 37.03 9.36
C LEU A 820 16.43 36.23 9.21
N PHE A 821 15.39 36.69 9.90
CA PHE A 821 14.00 36.37 9.55
C PHE A 821 13.22 37.69 9.41
N SER A 822 13.37 38.31 8.26
CA SER A 822 12.48 39.35 7.76
C SER A 822 12.64 39.33 6.26
N THR A 823 11.52 39.17 5.54
CA THR A 823 11.39 39.26 4.07
C THR A 823 12.09 38.19 3.23
N VAL A 824 11.43 37.03 3.08
CA VAL A 824 11.03 36.45 1.77
C VAL A 824 9.72 35.69 1.96
#